data_AF-A0A7H0VEB2-F1
#
_entry.id   AF-A0A7H0VEB2-F1
#
_cell.length_a   1.000
_cell.length_b   1.000
_cell.length_c   1.000
_cell.angle_alpha   90.00
_cell.angle_beta   90.00
_cell.angle_gamma   90.00
#
_symmetry.space_group_name_H-M   'P 1'
#
loop_
_entity.id
_entity.type
_entity.pdbx_description
1 polymer ?
#
loop_
_entity_poly.entity_id
_entity_poly.type
_entity_poly.pdbx_seq_one_letter_code
_entity_poly.pdbx_strand_id
1 'polypeptide(L)'
;MLLAIGLTGAGSTVHAASDTLRFEKNTFFKEGQSLEAYAGSVIELGPGVLLLIEGSLCLEGSAEKPIRIINSDPENPGVGIQIQAQSADAAVKIRNVEFEDLTQALRFDPFWYRKEVILEQLHFQGSTSGEPVLYLGDPYIDRRWGRSIDLKVKDLLFVNNRSGMVVEAYGSPLVNYDFDQIHFRDNYFEGPEQALVHFDLYPDERNPQDIGTFIFDRNRFEDDDYLISVGGNFEQELKIKSLAAETKEVSILDHRVDHRLAQLEVIELRPLETKEATDFKILKHVQDSIQMQIANVGQKNLMFTLLDEAENSLDYELIRQKDHSWVIYTEGPAKFLELADGYRIILPKPEVSEVLDSTQKEDLPVYAEEEALDTAAAEENTALANLGNRVHNFFTKGTTPVNRWEVGLWGGGGMYGAGDIKPKFELVEDLAYTPSTIDWSFGAYAQYNFNTRFAAKASFYHTTISMHDLSSVGFFSGTAPLMGYNDEYQEVQMSKNAFPISFITQIRSLEFEGIWHLRQYQLKPNQGSKLIPSLGLSIGAFHFTPYRTIYSERKPDENYLSYLARIRDNRYNLRNLGSEGQNFLPGAKPYSQIAVSTGLSFSTTWLFRNFSLKGEVKAVYTSTDYLDDFGPGLWYGGDIEAMRANQQVGELSNRELYGITKEVKLPRENTFRSTDGLNDWYFQAHLGLSYFLDKPREKPKVPSL
;
A
#
# COMPACT_ATOMS: atom_id res chain seq x y z
N MET A 1 -8.87 -1.70 -42.97
CA MET A 1 -8.57 -0.58 -43.89
C MET A 1 -8.37 0.64 -42.99
N LEU A 2 -7.15 1.19 -42.93
CA LEU A 2 -6.75 2.25 -42.00
C LEU A 2 -7.54 3.55 -42.24
N LEU A 3 -8.02 4.19 -41.18
CA LEU A 3 -8.19 5.63 -41.16
C LEU A 3 -7.43 6.21 -39.95
N ALA A 4 -6.31 6.86 -40.23
CA ALA A 4 -5.62 7.73 -39.29
C ALA A 4 -6.35 9.07 -39.26
N ILE A 5 -6.73 9.56 -38.07
CA ILE A 5 -7.16 10.94 -37.89
C ILE A 5 -6.05 11.66 -37.13
N GLY A 6 -5.33 12.52 -37.84
CA GLY A 6 -4.47 13.53 -37.23
C GLY A 6 -5.34 14.70 -36.76
N LEU A 7 -5.15 15.14 -35.52
CA LEU A 7 -5.80 16.31 -34.96
C LEU A 7 -4.75 17.37 -34.64
N THR A 8 -4.84 18.50 -35.34
CA THR A 8 -4.20 19.77 -34.96
C THR A 8 -5.29 20.83 -34.86
N GLY A 9 -5.36 21.47 -33.69
CA GLY A 9 -5.87 22.84 -33.46
C GLY A 9 -7.29 23.22 -33.92
N ALA A 10 -8.29 22.90 -33.10
CA ALA A 10 -9.52 23.66 -32.78
C ALA A 10 -10.52 22.67 -32.16
N GLY A 11 -11.19 23.05 -31.06
CA GLY A 11 -12.02 22.19 -30.19
C GLY A 11 -12.64 20.97 -30.89
N SER A 12 -12.07 19.80 -30.61
CA SER A 12 -12.51 18.53 -31.19
C SER A 12 -13.43 17.81 -30.22
N THR A 13 -14.73 17.83 -30.48
CA THR A 13 -15.68 16.86 -29.94
C THR A 13 -15.57 15.57 -30.74
N VAL A 14 -15.45 14.43 -30.05
CA VAL A 14 -15.60 13.12 -30.68
C VAL A 14 -17.10 12.81 -30.72
N HIS A 15 -17.72 12.96 -31.90
CA HIS A 15 -19.08 12.49 -32.15
C HIS A 15 -19.01 11.24 -33.03
N ALA A 16 -19.55 10.12 -32.57
CA ALA A 16 -19.68 8.93 -33.40
C ALA A 16 -21.04 8.88 -34.13
N ALA A 17 -20.99 8.58 -35.42
CA ALA A 17 -22.11 8.09 -36.22
C ALA A 17 -22.22 6.53 -36.15
N SER A 18 -21.63 5.92 -35.11
CA SER A 18 -21.41 4.50 -34.90
C SER A 18 -21.86 4.14 -33.48
N ASP A 19 -22.61 3.05 -33.32
CA ASP A 19 -23.09 2.54 -32.03
C ASP A 19 -21.96 2.07 -31.09
N THR A 20 -20.71 1.99 -31.58
CA THR A 20 -19.54 1.55 -30.78
C THR A 20 -18.35 2.51 -30.96
N LEU A 21 -17.75 2.91 -29.85
CA LEU A 21 -16.51 3.67 -29.70
C LEU A 21 -15.42 2.72 -29.19
N ARG A 22 -14.40 2.44 -30.00
CA ARG A 22 -13.29 1.53 -29.62
C ARG A 22 -12.03 2.30 -29.30
N PHE A 23 -11.43 1.99 -28.17
CA PHE A 23 -10.17 2.57 -27.72
C PHE A 23 -9.14 1.47 -27.48
N GLU A 24 -8.14 1.42 -28.37
CA GLU A 24 -7.04 0.45 -28.31
C GLU A 24 -5.80 1.01 -27.58
N LYS A 25 -5.86 2.28 -27.17
CA LYS A 25 -4.77 3.01 -26.51
C LYS A 25 -5.36 4.06 -25.59
N ASN A 26 -4.59 4.44 -24.57
CA ASN A 26 -4.94 5.53 -23.67
C ASN A 26 -5.25 6.80 -24.48
N THR A 27 -6.36 7.44 -24.12
CA THR A 27 -6.87 8.59 -24.86
C THR A 27 -7.13 9.73 -23.90
N PHE A 28 -6.67 10.92 -24.28
CA PHE A 28 -6.70 12.11 -23.45
C PHE A 28 -7.70 13.11 -24.02
N PHE A 29 -8.66 13.51 -23.20
CA PHE A 29 -9.63 14.56 -23.49
C PHE A 29 -9.23 15.80 -22.68
N LYS A 30 -8.42 16.66 -23.31
CA LYS A 30 -7.84 17.87 -22.71
C LYS A 30 -8.90 18.92 -22.36
N GLU A 31 -8.51 19.94 -21.61
CA GLU A 31 -9.40 21.07 -21.30
C GLU A 31 -10.02 21.66 -22.59
N GLY A 32 -11.34 21.90 -22.57
CA GLY A 32 -12.10 22.33 -23.73
C GLY A 32 -12.53 21.21 -24.70
N GLN A 33 -12.09 19.97 -24.49
CA GLN A 33 -12.59 18.78 -25.19
C GLN A 33 -13.66 18.07 -24.35
N SER A 34 -14.44 17.21 -25.00
CA SER A 34 -15.50 16.43 -24.37
C SER A 34 -15.54 15.01 -24.94
N LEU A 35 -15.67 14.01 -24.06
CA LEU A 35 -16.10 12.66 -24.44
C LEU A 35 -17.61 12.59 -24.28
N GLU A 36 -18.31 12.29 -25.38
CA GLU A 36 -19.77 12.22 -25.41
C GLU A 36 -20.27 10.91 -25.99
N ALA A 37 -21.24 10.30 -25.32
CA ALA A 37 -21.96 9.13 -25.82
C ALA A 37 -23.43 9.17 -25.39
N TYR A 38 -24.28 8.51 -26.18
CA TYR A 38 -25.74 8.57 -26.04
C TYR A 38 -26.33 7.16 -25.86
N ALA A 39 -27.58 7.09 -25.38
CA ALA A 39 -28.32 5.85 -25.15
C ALA A 39 -28.11 4.76 -26.22
N GLY A 40 -27.69 3.57 -25.76
CA GLY A 40 -27.40 2.40 -26.58
C GLY A 40 -25.98 2.35 -27.16
N SER A 41 -25.13 3.36 -26.91
CA SER A 41 -23.74 3.34 -27.33
C SER A 41 -22.93 2.32 -26.52
N VAL A 42 -21.91 1.75 -27.14
CA VAL A 42 -20.90 0.90 -26.49
C VAL A 42 -19.54 1.59 -26.53
N ILE A 43 -18.86 1.70 -25.40
CA ILE A 43 -17.47 2.12 -25.30
C ILE A 43 -16.65 0.87 -24.97
N GLU A 44 -15.77 0.47 -25.87
CA GLU A 44 -14.97 -0.75 -25.75
C GLU A 44 -13.51 -0.38 -25.49
N LEU A 45 -12.97 -0.86 -24.37
CA LEU A 45 -11.61 -0.58 -23.92
C LEU A 45 -10.70 -1.81 -24.11
N GLY A 46 -9.60 -1.60 -24.81
CA GLY A 46 -8.52 -2.57 -24.98
C GLY A 46 -7.74 -2.86 -23.68
N PRO A 47 -6.81 -3.84 -23.71
CA PRO A 47 -5.98 -4.18 -22.57
C PRO A 47 -5.23 -2.99 -21.97
N GLY A 48 -5.42 -2.74 -20.67
CA GLY A 48 -4.78 -1.65 -19.95
C GLY A 48 -5.16 -0.25 -20.42
N VAL A 49 -6.22 -0.11 -21.23
CA VAL A 49 -6.63 1.19 -21.77
C VAL A 49 -7.33 2.04 -20.72
N LEU A 50 -6.87 3.29 -20.60
CA LEU A 50 -7.41 4.33 -19.74
C LEU A 50 -7.91 5.52 -20.57
N LEU A 51 -9.13 5.99 -20.29
CA LEU A 51 -9.64 7.25 -20.84
C LEU A 51 -9.44 8.36 -19.81
N LEU A 52 -8.57 9.32 -20.12
CA LEU A 52 -8.19 10.39 -19.23
C LEU A 52 -8.90 11.70 -19.61
N ILE A 53 -9.68 12.25 -18.68
CA ILE A 53 -10.57 13.38 -18.90
C ILE A 53 -10.10 14.58 -18.07
N GLU A 54 -9.52 15.58 -18.73
CA GLU A 54 -9.29 16.92 -18.19
C GLU A 54 -10.46 17.86 -18.56
N GLY A 55 -11.15 17.60 -19.67
CA GLY A 55 -12.31 18.36 -20.13
C GLY A 55 -13.64 17.88 -19.53
N SER A 56 -14.69 17.91 -20.35
CA SER A 56 -16.03 17.43 -19.98
C SER A 56 -16.21 15.93 -20.29
N LEU A 57 -17.10 15.29 -19.55
CA LEU A 57 -17.59 13.93 -19.83
C LEU A 57 -19.12 13.96 -19.81
N CYS A 58 -19.75 13.51 -20.88
CA CYS A 58 -21.21 13.49 -21.00
C CYS A 58 -21.68 12.16 -21.59
N LEU A 59 -22.03 11.24 -20.69
CA LEU A 59 -22.54 9.91 -21.03
C LEU A 59 -24.01 9.85 -20.57
N GLU A 60 -24.94 9.96 -21.52
CA GLU A 60 -26.36 10.08 -21.24
C GLU A 60 -27.13 8.90 -21.88
N GLY A 61 -27.26 7.81 -21.13
CA GLY A 61 -28.04 6.63 -21.47
C GLY A 61 -29.53 6.76 -21.14
N SER A 62 -30.30 5.68 -21.36
CA SER A 62 -31.66 5.53 -20.82
C SER A 62 -31.87 4.15 -20.20
N ALA A 63 -32.90 4.00 -19.37
CA ALA A 63 -33.21 2.72 -18.72
C ALA A 63 -33.46 1.58 -19.72
N GLU A 64 -34.02 1.88 -20.90
CA GLU A 64 -34.25 0.88 -21.95
C GLU A 64 -33.02 0.65 -22.85
N LYS A 65 -32.08 1.59 -22.87
CA LYS A 65 -30.88 1.60 -23.71
C LYS A 65 -29.72 2.22 -22.95
N PRO A 66 -29.15 1.50 -21.96
CA PRO A 66 -28.00 2.00 -21.24
C PRO A 66 -26.81 2.18 -22.19
N ILE A 67 -25.87 3.04 -21.81
CA ILE A 67 -24.54 3.03 -22.41
C ILE A 67 -23.75 1.92 -21.73
N ARG A 68 -23.04 1.12 -22.51
CA ARG A 68 -22.19 0.04 -21.97
C ARG A 68 -20.73 0.41 -22.15
N ILE A 69 -19.95 0.33 -21.09
CA ILE A 69 -18.49 0.48 -21.11
C ILE A 69 -17.91 -0.87 -20.77
N ILE A 70 -17.35 -1.52 -21.78
CA ILE A 70 -16.96 -2.92 -21.70
C ILE A 70 -15.46 -3.08 -21.94
N ASN A 71 -14.92 -4.10 -21.31
CA ASN A 71 -13.61 -4.63 -21.61
C ASN A 71 -13.63 -5.49 -22.90
N SER A 72 -12.58 -5.40 -23.72
CA SER A 72 -12.43 -6.26 -24.90
C SER A 72 -11.63 -7.55 -24.65
N ASP A 73 -10.89 -7.63 -23.54
CA ASP A 73 -9.98 -8.75 -23.24
C ASP A 73 -10.13 -9.24 -21.78
N PRO A 74 -10.78 -10.39 -21.56
CA PRO A 74 -11.02 -10.92 -20.21
C PRO A 74 -9.75 -11.23 -19.39
N GLU A 75 -8.61 -11.52 -20.03
CA GLU A 75 -7.36 -11.82 -19.31
C GLU A 75 -6.62 -10.55 -18.90
N ASN A 76 -6.76 -9.47 -19.69
CA ASN A 76 -6.06 -8.21 -19.47
C ASN A 76 -7.06 -7.06 -19.58
N PRO A 77 -7.82 -6.76 -18.51
CA PRO A 77 -8.90 -5.79 -18.59
C PRO A 77 -8.42 -4.36 -18.91
N GLY A 78 -9.28 -3.62 -19.60
CA GLY A 78 -9.17 -2.16 -19.66
C GLY A 78 -9.30 -1.54 -18.26
N VAL A 79 -8.65 -0.39 -18.05
CA VAL A 79 -8.65 0.26 -16.72
C VAL A 79 -10.01 0.89 -16.45
N GLY A 80 -10.44 1.84 -17.30
CA GLY A 80 -11.68 2.59 -17.11
C GLY A 80 -11.55 4.06 -17.48
N ILE A 81 -12.21 4.94 -16.73
CA ILE A 81 -12.21 6.39 -16.96
C ILE A 81 -11.63 7.12 -15.75
N GLN A 82 -10.68 8.02 -15.99
CA GLN A 82 -10.07 8.87 -14.96
C GLN A 82 -10.34 10.35 -15.24
N ILE A 83 -10.91 11.04 -14.25
CA ILE A 83 -11.16 12.47 -14.25
C ILE A 83 -10.03 13.17 -13.49
N GLN A 84 -9.41 14.18 -14.09
CA GLN A 84 -8.34 14.96 -13.44
C GLN A 84 -8.41 16.45 -13.82
N ALA A 85 -7.48 17.24 -13.28
CA ALA A 85 -7.30 18.67 -13.55
C ALA A 85 -8.42 19.62 -13.04
N GLN A 86 -8.08 20.91 -13.00
CA GLN A 86 -8.90 22.00 -12.49
C GLN A 86 -9.64 22.74 -13.61
N SER A 87 -10.75 22.16 -14.09
CA SER A 87 -11.45 22.65 -15.29
C SER A 87 -12.77 23.34 -14.93
N ALA A 88 -12.70 24.66 -14.76
CA ALA A 88 -13.77 25.46 -14.17
C ALA A 88 -15.11 25.39 -14.90
N ASP A 89 -15.06 25.33 -16.23
CA ASP A 89 -16.26 25.36 -17.08
C ASP A 89 -16.75 23.96 -17.48
N ALA A 90 -15.98 22.92 -17.18
CA ALA A 90 -16.28 21.54 -17.52
C ALA A 90 -17.26 20.90 -16.52
N ALA A 91 -18.00 19.90 -17.00
CA ALA A 91 -18.92 19.09 -16.20
C ALA A 91 -18.70 17.60 -16.46
N VAL A 92 -19.06 16.78 -15.47
CA VAL A 92 -19.11 15.32 -15.60
C VAL A 92 -20.56 14.88 -15.40
N LYS A 93 -21.15 14.26 -16.41
CA LYS A 93 -22.52 13.73 -16.39
C LYS A 93 -22.48 12.31 -16.89
N ILE A 94 -22.86 11.38 -16.03
CA ILE A 94 -22.90 9.96 -16.32
C ILE A 94 -24.25 9.46 -15.82
N ARG A 95 -25.12 9.07 -16.74
CA ARG A 95 -26.46 8.55 -16.44
C ARG A 95 -26.76 7.28 -17.21
N ASN A 96 -27.37 6.29 -16.54
CA ASN A 96 -27.78 5.03 -17.17
C ASN A 96 -26.60 4.36 -17.91
N VAL A 97 -25.52 4.11 -17.19
CA VAL A 97 -24.28 3.54 -17.72
C VAL A 97 -23.92 2.26 -16.98
N GLU A 98 -23.57 1.23 -17.72
CA GLU A 98 -23.10 -0.06 -17.24
C GLU A 98 -21.60 -0.15 -17.50
N PHE A 99 -20.81 -0.37 -16.45
CA PHE A 99 -19.38 -0.62 -16.50
C PHE A 99 -19.14 -2.11 -16.24
N GLU A 100 -18.50 -2.79 -17.18
CA GLU A 100 -18.38 -4.25 -17.18
C GLU A 100 -16.92 -4.70 -17.32
N ASP A 101 -16.47 -5.49 -16.35
CA ASP A 101 -15.19 -6.22 -16.36
C ASP A 101 -13.95 -5.31 -16.49
N LEU A 102 -14.00 -4.13 -15.85
CA LEU A 102 -12.91 -3.13 -15.83
C LEU A 102 -12.11 -3.19 -14.52
N THR A 103 -10.83 -2.82 -14.55
CA THR A 103 -9.96 -2.78 -13.36
C THR A 103 -10.41 -1.71 -12.35
N GLN A 104 -10.67 -0.48 -12.81
CA GLN A 104 -11.11 0.66 -11.99
C GLN A 104 -12.04 1.53 -12.85
N ALA A 105 -13.33 1.20 -12.83
CA ALA A 105 -14.32 1.71 -13.76
C ALA A 105 -14.36 3.24 -13.84
N LEU A 106 -14.37 3.91 -12.69
CA LEU A 106 -14.42 5.37 -12.62
C LEU A 106 -13.57 5.92 -11.48
N ARG A 107 -12.60 6.76 -11.82
CA ARG A 107 -11.67 7.40 -10.88
C ARG A 107 -11.74 8.92 -11.03
N PHE A 108 -11.77 9.63 -9.91
CA PHE A 108 -11.45 11.05 -9.85
C PHE A 108 -10.14 11.21 -9.10
N ASP A 109 -9.09 11.63 -9.78
CA ASP A 109 -7.78 11.87 -9.18
C ASP A 109 -7.80 13.06 -8.22
N PRO A 110 -6.99 13.07 -7.15
CA PRO A 110 -6.85 14.24 -6.31
C PRO A 110 -6.62 15.53 -7.11
N PHE A 111 -7.10 16.65 -6.58
CA PHE A 111 -7.02 17.99 -7.17
C PHE A 111 -7.83 18.17 -8.46
N TRP A 112 -9.01 17.55 -8.56
CA TRP A 112 -9.95 17.73 -9.67
C TRP A 112 -11.02 18.80 -9.39
N TYR A 113 -11.32 19.68 -10.35
CA TYR A 113 -12.48 20.58 -10.26
C TYR A 113 -13.38 20.47 -11.47
N ARG A 114 -14.69 20.35 -11.22
CA ARG A 114 -15.77 20.46 -12.22
C ARG A 114 -16.91 21.28 -11.61
N LYS A 115 -17.60 22.09 -12.40
CA LYS A 115 -18.72 22.89 -11.88
C LYS A 115 -19.89 22.03 -11.39
N GLU A 116 -20.04 20.84 -11.97
CA GLU A 116 -21.14 19.92 -11.73
C GLU A 116 -20.65 18.49 -12.01
N VAL A 117 -20.94 17.57 -11.08
CA VAL A 117 -20.70 16.14 -11.23
C VAL A 117 -21.98 15.39 -10.91
N ILE A 118 -22.48 14.62 -11.87
CA ILE A 118 -23.69 13.83 -11.75
C ILE A 118 -23.38 12.39 -12.14
N LEU A 119 -23.52 11.49 -11.18
CA LEU A 119 -23.39 10.05 -11.29
C LEU A 119 -24.74 9.45 -10.88
N GLU A 120 -25.58 9.08 -11.84
CA GLU A 120 -26.95 8.60 -11.58
C GLU A 120 -27.25 7.31 -12.33
N GLN A 121 -27.89 6.32 -11.68
CA GLN A 121 -28.30 5.07 -12.34
C GLN A 121 -27.11 4.36 -13.01
N LEU A 122 -26.07 4.11 -12.22
CA LEU A 122 -24.85 3.46 -12.70
C LEU A 122 -24.79 2.03 -12.19
N HIS A 123 -24.36 1.12 -13.06
CA HIS A 123 -24.13 -0.27 -12.72
C HIS A 123 -22.66 -0.61 -12.92
N PHE A 124 -22.01 -1.07 -11.86
CA PHE A 124 -20.62 -1.50 -11.87
C PHE A 124 -20.57 -3.01 -11.64
N GLN A 125 -20.05 -3.76 -12.60
CA GLN A 125 -20.02 -5.21 -12.51
C GLN A 125 -18.70 -5.86 -12.94
N GLY A 126 -18.36 -6.95 -12.25
CA GLY A 126 -17.33 -7.90 -12.70
C GLY A 126 -15.89 -7.43 -12.52
N SER A 127 -15.62 -6.38 -11.75
CA SER A 127 -14.24 -5.96 -11.50
C SER A 127 -13.51 -7.01 -10.65
N THR A 128 -12.41 -7.55 -11.18
CA THR A 128 -11.55 -8.53 -10.50
C THR A 128 -10.34 -7.91 -9.81
N SER A 129 -10.22 -6.58 -9.85
CA SER A 129 -9.15 -5.83 -9.19
C SER A 129 -9.42 -5.64 -7.70
N GLY A 130 -8.36 -5.48 -6.90
CA GLY A 130 -8.46 -4.97 -5.52
C GLY A 130 -8.65 -3.44 -5.46
N GLU A 131 -8.43 -2.73 -6.57
CA GLU A 131 -8.64 -1.29 -6.68
C GLU A 131 -10.12 -0.91 -6.55
N PRO A 132 -10.47 0.19 -5.87
CA PRO A 132 -11.86 0.65 -5.76
C PRO A 132 -12.45 0.89 -7.15
N VAL A 133 -13.63 0.33 -7.38
CA VAL A 133 -14.34 0.41 -8.66
C VAL A 133 -14.82 1.85 -8.94
N LEU A 134 -15.23 2.54 -7.87
CA LEU A 134 -15.47 3.97 -7.87
C LEU A 134 -14.57 4.64 -6.83
N TYR A 135 -13.69 5.52 -7.30
CA TYR A 135 -12.82 6.33 -6.44
C TYR A 135 -13.10 7.81 -6.66
N LEU A 136 -13.45 8.51 -5.58
CA LEU A 136 -13.65 9.96 -5.55
C LEU A 136 -12.55 10.59 -4.68
N GLY A 137 -11.43 10.98 -5.28
CA GLY A 137 -10.35 11.70 -4.58
C GLY A 137 -10.73 13.12 -4.19
N ASP A 138 -9.92 13.77 -3.34
CA ASP A 138 -10.16 15.16 -2.90
C ASP A 138 -10.18 16.14 -4.11
N PRO A 139 -11.29 16.84 -4.39
CA PRO A 139 -11.35 17.79 -5.51
C PRO A 139 -10.40 19.00 -5.37
N TYR A 140 -10.00 19.39 -4.15
CA TYR A 140 -9.25 20.62 -3.86
C TYR A 140 -9.78 21.87 -4.58
N ILE A 141 -10.52 22.72 -3.85
CA ILE A 141 -11.13 23.93 -4.40
C ILE A 141 -10.41 25.18 -3.88
N ASP A 142 -9.94 26.07 -4.77
CA ASP A 142 -9.42 27.37 -4.36
C ASP A 142 -10.54 28.25 -3.79
N ARG A 143 -10.55 28.37 -2.46
CA ARG A 143 -11.55 29.11 -1.67
C ARG A 143 -11.61 30.60 -2.00
N ARG A 144 -10.60 31.17 -2.65
CA ARG A 144 -10.56 32.61 -2.99
C ARG A 144 -11.55 32.99 -4.09
N TRP A 145 -11.99 32.04 -4.89
CA TRP A 145 -12.80 32.31 -6.09
C TRP A 145 -14.30 32.09 -5.90
N GLY A 146 -14.75 31.72 -4.70
CA GLY A 146 -16.17 31.52 -4.38
C GLY A 146 -16.84 30.44 -5.23
N ARG A 147 -16.06 29.51 -5.77
CA ARG A 147 -16.52 28.39 -6.59
C ARG A 147 -17.03 27.26 -5.70
N SER A 148 -18.04 26.54 -6.15
CA SER A 148 -18.52 25.31 -5.53
C SER A 148 -18.60 24.18 -6.56
N ILE A 149 -18.72 22.96 -6.06
CA ILE A 149 -19.01 21.75 -6.85
C ILE A 149 -20.35 21.22 -6.36
N ASP A 150 -21.29 20.98 -7.28
CA ASP A 150 -22.48 20.19 -7.00
C ASP A 150 -22.20 18.73 -7.37
N LEU A 151 -22.05 17.85 -6.37
CA LEU A 151 -21.72 16.43 -6.54
C LEU A 151 -22.93 15.55 -6.17
N LYS A 152 -23.53 14.93 -7.18
CA LYS A 152 -24.66 14.00 -7.04
C LYS A 152 -24.24 12.58 -7.37
N VAL A 153 -24.49 11.67 -6.44
CA VAL A 153 -24.18 10.24 -6.57
C VAL A 153 -25.41 9.45 -6.14
N LYS A 154 -26.23 9.00 -7.11
CA LYS A 154 -27.53 8.38 -6.82
C LYS A 154 -27.84 7.13 -7.62
N ASP A 155 -28.53 6.19 -6.99
CA ASP A 155 -29.01 4.97 -7.63
C ASP A 155 -27.84 4.20 -8.27
N LEU A 156 -26.81 3.91 -7.46
CA LEU A 156 -25.64 3.13 -7.90
C LEU A 156 -25.83 1.67 -7.51
N LEU A 157 -25.46 0.76 -8.40
CA LEU A 157 -25.47 -0.68 -8.18
C LEU A 157 -24.07 -1.25 -8.42
N PHE A 158 -23.52 -1.95 -7.42
CA PHE A 158 -22.25 -2.65 -7.49
C PHE A 158 -22.50 -4.16 -7.37
N VAL A 159 -22.17 -4.93 -8.40
CA VAL A 159 -22.44 -6.36 -8.49
C VAL A 159 -21.19 -7.17 -8.83
N ASN A 160 -20.91 -8.25 -8.10
CA ASN A 160 -19.81 -9.17 -8.43
C ASN A 160 -18.44 -8.51 -8.61
N ASN A 161 -18.15 -7.47 -7.82
CA ASN A 161 -16.84 -6.83 -7.79
C ASN A 161 -15.98 -7.37 -6.64
N ARG A 162 -14.66 -7.31 -6.82
CA ARG A 162 -13.65 -7.58 -5.79
C ARG A 162 -13.26 -6.37 -4.94
N SER A 163 -13.79 -5.21 -5.29
CA SER A 163 -13.61 -3.95 -4.57
C SER A 163 -14.87 -3.10 -4.64
N GLY A 164 -14.89 -1.98 -3.93
CA GLY A 164 -16.09 -1.18 -3.70
C GLY A 164 -15.89 0.29 -4.05
N MET A 165 -16.27 1.17 -3.12
CA MET A 165 -16.23 2.62 -3.30
C MET A 165 -15.38 3.29 -2.23
N VAL A 166 -14.55 4.25 -2.66
CA VAL A 166 -13.77 5.12 -1.77
C VAL A 166 -14.08 6.57 -2.07
N VAL A 167 -14.31 7.36 -1.02
CA VAL A 167 -14.55 8.80 -1.10
C VAL A 167 -13.64 9.51 -0.13
N GLU A 168 -12.77 10.36 -0.65
CA GLU A 168 -11.87 11.17 0.15
C GLU A 168 -12.42 12.58 0.37
N ALA A 169 -11.95 13.22 1.45
CA ALA A 169 -12.31 14.58 1.81
C ALA A 169 -13.84 14.81 1.86
N TYR A 170 -14.63 13.82 2.30
CA TYR A 170 -16.07 13.98 2.42
C TYR A 170 -16.42 15.08 3.43
N GLY A 171 -17.35 15.96 3.09
CA GLY A 171 -17.61 17.18 3.86
C GLY A 171 -16.64 18.33 3.55
N SER A 172 -15.86 18.25 2.46
CA SER A 172 -15.02 19.37 2.02
C SER A 172 -15.85 20.65 1.81
N PRO A 173 -15.43 21.79 2.37
CA PRO A 173 -16.12 23.06 2.15
C PRO A 173 -16.19 23.40 0.67
N LEU A 174 -17.35 23.94 0.25
CA LEU A 174 -17.66 24.30 -1.14
C LEU A 174 -18.00 23.10 -2.05
N VAL A 175 -18.09 21.88 -1.52
CA VAL A 175 -18.73 20.76 -2.23
C VAL A 175 -20.10 20.50 -1.63
N ASN A 176 -21.13 20.50 -2.47
CA ASN A 176 -22.48 20.11 -2.09
C ASN A 176 -22.66 18.63 -2.41
N TYR A 177 -22.53 17.78 -1.39
CA TYR A 177 -22.67 16.33 -1.51
C TYR A 177 -24.16 15.92 -1.48
N ASP A 178 -24.59 15.10 -2.44
CA ASP A 178 -25.93 14.50 -2.49
C ASP A 178 -25.81 13.03 -2.88
N PHE A 179 -25.61 12.19 -1.87
CA PHE A 179 -25.44 10.74 -1.98
C PHE A 179 -26.72 10.05 -1.52
N ASP A 180 -27.29 9.16 -2.33
CA ASP A 180 -28.45 8.37 -1.93
C ASP A 180 -28.60 7.09 -2.77
N GLN A 181 -29.24 6.06 -2.21
CA GLN A 181 -29.52 4.79 -2.90
C GLN A 181 -28.28 4.12 -3.52
N ILE A 182 -27.29 3.79 -2.68
CA ILE A 182 -26.10 3.04 -3.11
C ILE A 182 -26.22 1.59 -2.69
N HIS A 183 -26.25 0.69 -3.67
CA HIS A 183 -26.55 -0.73 -3.49
C HIS A 183 -25.34 -1.60 -3.85
N PHE A 184 -24.89 -2.40 -2.89
CA PHE A 184 -23.87 -3.43 -3.07
C PHE A 184 -24.50 -4.80 -3.01
N ARG A 185 -24.32 -5.61 -4.05
CA ARG A 185 -24.87 -6.96 -4.14
C ARG A 185 -23.85 -8.00 -4.58
N ASP A 186 -23.74 -9.10 -3.86
CA ASP A 186 -22.85 -10.24 -4.20
C ASP A 186 -21.41 -9.81 -4.58
N ASN A 187 -20.87 -8.80 -3.90
CA ASN A 187 -19.45 -8.43 -4.02
C ASN A 187 -18.61 -9.27 -3.04
N TYR A 188 -17.32 -9.48 -3.36
CA TYR A 188 -16.46 -10.38 -2.59
C TYR A 188 -15.01 -9.94 -2.48
N PHE A 189 -14.52 -9.84 -1.24
CA PHE A 189 -13.24 -9.23 -0.92
C PHE A 189 -12.29 -10.27 -0.33
N GLU A 190 -11.12 -10.42 -0.97
CA GLU A 190 -10.00 -11.25 -0.55
C GLU A 190 -8.90 -10.31 -0.01
N GLY A 191 -8.85 -10.10 1.31
CA GLY A 191 -7.79 -9.28 1.93
C GLY A 191 -8.15 -8.73 3.31
N PRO A 192 -7.15 -8.47 4.18
CA PRO A 192 -7.40 -7.95 5.52
C PRO A 192 -7.87 -6.48 5.50
N GLU A 193 -8.80 -6.15 6.40
CA GLU A 193 -9.15 -4.78 6.81
C GLU A 193 -9.73 -3.85 5.71
N GLN A 194 -10.33 -4.37 4.63
CA GLN A 194 -11.00 -3.55 3.62
C GLN A 194 -12.54 -3.53 3.79
N ALA A 195 -13.12 -2.34 3.78
CA ALA A 195 -14.58 -2.18 3.74
C ALA A 195 -15.10 -2.01 2.30
N LEU A 196 -16.33 -2.44 2.04
CA LEU A 196 -17.02 -2.17 0.75
C LEU A 196 -17.10 -0.68 0.45
N VAL A 197 -17.28 0.13 1.49
CA VAL A 197 -17.33 1.58 1.37
C VAL A 197 -16.39 2.21 2.38
N HIS A 198 -15.54 3.11 1.91
CA HIS A 198 -14.69 3.94 2.76
C HIS A 198 -14.98 5.43 2.53
N PHE A 199 -15.18 6.15 3.63
CA PHE A 199 -15.21 7.61 3.64
C PHE A 199 -14.05 8.14 4.45
N ASP A 200 -13.19 8.95 3.86
CA ASP A 200 -12.25 9.78 4.61
C ASP A 200 -12.83 11.19 4.76
N LEU A 201 -13.03 11.63 6.01
CA LEU A 201 -13.65 12.92 6.30
C LEU A 201 -12.66 14.06 6.11
N TYR A 202 -13.15 15.20 5.62
CA TYR A 202 -12.32 16.38 5.45
C TYR A 202 -11.72 16.84 6.79
N PRO A 203 -10.39 17.01 6.93
CA PRO A 203 -9.73 17.16 8.25
C PRO A 203 -10.20 18.36 9.10
N ASP A 204 -10.65 19.45 8.45
CA ASP A 204 -11.08 20.67 9.13
C ASP A 204 -12.59 20.71 9.39
N GLU A 205 -13.38 19.77 8.85
CA GLU A 205 -14.83 19.76 9.04
C GLU A 205 -15.17 19.18 10.42
N ARG A 206 -15.96 19.89 11.21
CA ARG A 206 -16.30 19.48 12.59
C ARG A 206 -17.78 19.27 12.79
N ASN A 207 -18.61 19.71 11.85
CA ASN A 207 -20.03 19.45 11.89
C ASN A 207 -20.28 18.01 11.43
N PRO A 208 -21.23 17.30 12.05
CA PRO A 208 -21.65 16.01 11.56
C PRO A 208 -22.08 16.08 10.11
N GLN A 209 -21.63 15.13 9.31
CA GLN A 209 -21.97 15.03 7.89
C GLN A 209 -23.07 13.99 7.70
N ASP A 210 -24.07 14.31 6.87
CA ASP A 210 -25.18 13.40 6.57
C ASP A 210 -24.96 12.74 5.21
N ILE A 211 -25.16 11.42 5.16
CA ILE A 211 -25.17 10.65 3.92
C ILE A 211 -26.47 9.86 3.78
N GLY A 212 -26.90 9.59 2.54
CA GLY A 212 -28.18 8.95 2.24
C GLY A 212 -28.23 7.46 2.54
N THR A 213 -28.94 6.74 1.67
CA THR A 213 -29.30 5.34 1.88
C THR A 213 -28.24 4.39 1.30
N PHE A 214 -27.85 3.38 2.09
CA PHE A 214 -27.03 2.25 1.63
C PHE A 214 -27.76 0.93 1.74
N ILE A 215 -27.56 0.04 0.77
CA ILE A 215 -28.21 -1.27 0.68
C ILE A 215 -27.13 -2.33 0.47
N PHE A 216 -27.09 -3.35 1.33
CA PHE A 216 -26.14 -4.45 1.26
C PHE A 216 -26.86 -5.80 1.17
N ASP A 217 -26.76 -6.45 0.02
CA ASP A 217 -27.42 -7.72 -0.29
C ASP A 217 -26.38 -8.80 -0.62
N ARG A 218 -26.18 -9.79 0.27
CA ARG A 218 -25.30 -10.95 0.04
C ARG A 218 -23.81 -10.65 -0.25
N ASN A 219 -23.26 -9.54 0.21
CA ASN A 219 -21.81 -9.30 0.13
C ASN A 219 -21.05 -10.23 1.10
N ARG A 220 -19.83 -10.63 0.73
CA ARG A 220 -19.02 -11.62 1.47
C ARG A 220 -17.56 -11.18 1.57
N PHE A 221 -16.90 -11.58 2.66
CA PHE A 221 -15.50 -11.23 2.95
C PHE A 221 -14.74 -12.50 3.34
N GLU A 222 -13.45 -12.58 3.00
CA GLU A 222 -12.59 -13.65 3.51
C GLU A 222 -12.18 -13.45 4.97
N ASP A 223 -11.84 -12.22 5.35
CA ASP A 223 -11.41 -11.81 6.69
C ASP A 223 -12.50 -10.99 7.39
N ASP A 224 -12.13 -9.95 8.15
CA ASP A 224 -13.06 -9.06 8.86
C ASP A 224 -14.10 -8.45 7.90
N ASP A 225 -15.36 -8.41 8.31
CA ASP A 225 -16.51 -8.22 7.44
C ASP A 225 -17.08 -6.80 7.42
N TYR A 226 -16.23 -5.77 7.40
CA TYR A 226 -16.70 -4.39 7.46
C TYR A 226 -17.45 -3.98 6.18
N LEU A 227 -18.74 -3.64 6.28
CA LEU A 227 -19.49 -3.09 5.14
C LEU A 227 -19.10 -1.63 4.87
N ILE A 228 -18.86 -0.87 5.95
CA ILE A 228 -18.53 0.55 5.86
C ILE A 228 -17.39 0.85 6.84
N SER A 229 -16.48 1.71 6.40
CA SER A 229 -15.43 2.29 7.24
C SER A 229 -15.42 3.82 7.12
N VAL A 230 -14.98 4.48 8.19
CA VAL A 230 -14.81 5.93 8.20
C VAL A 230 -13.41 6.31 8.73
N GLY A 231 -12.68 7.06 7.93
CA GLY A 231 -11.45 7.78 8.29
C GLY A 231 -11.75 9.19 8.76
N GLY A 232 -10.92 9.71 9.66
CA GLY A 232 -11.07 11.06 10.21
C GLY A 232 -10.60 11.14 11.65
N ASN A 233 -10.74 12.32 12.25
CA ASN A 233 -10.48 12.58 13.65
C ASN A 233 -11.63 12.03 14.53
N PHE A 234 -11.31 11.51 15.72
CA PHE A 234 -12.25 10.97 16.71
C PHE A 234 -13.36 11.94 17.18
N GLU A 235 -13.19 13.24 16.95
CA GLU A 235 -14.21 14.26 17.23
C GLU A 235 -15.22 14.47 16.09
N GLN A 236 -15.00 13.84 14.92
CA GLN A 236 -15.87 13.95 13.76
C GLN A 236 -16.93 12.84 13.74
N GLU A 237 -18.04 13.11 13.08
CA GLU A 237 -19.19 12.21 13.00
C GLU A 237 -19.74 12.16 11.56
N LEU A 238 -19.99 10.96 11.07
CA LEU A 238 -20.73 10.69 9.83
C LEU A 238 -22.05 9.98 10.17
N LYS A 239 -23.17 10.52 9.68
CA LYS A 239 -24.51 9.98 9.91
C LYS A 239 -25.09 9.39 8.64
N ILE A 240 -25.34 8.09 8.63
CA ILE A 240 -26.04 7.38 7.56
C ILE A 240 -27.53 7.43 7.84
N LYS A 241 -28.31 8.03 6.92
CA LYS A 241 -29.76 8.16 7.06
C LYS A 241 -30.46 6.82 7.18
N SER A 242 -30.15 5.88 6.30
CA SER A 242 -30.71 4.53 6.34
C SER A 242 -29.72 3.52 5.78
N LEU A 243 -29.64 2.37 6.45
CA LEU A 243 -28.86 1.21 6.01
C LEU A 243 -29.77 -0.01 5.98
N ALA A 244 -29.84 -0.65 4.82
CA ALA A 244 -30.57 -1.90 4.63
C ALA A 244 -29.60 -3.06 4.45
N ALA A 245 -29.79 -4.15 5.20
CA ALA A 245 -28.94 -5.34 5.09
C ALA A 245 -29.75 -6.64 5.31
N GLU A 246 -29.20 -7.78 4.88
CA GLU A 246 -29.77 -9.11 5.15
C GLU A 246 -29.79 -9.46 6.65
N THR A 247 -28.79 -8.99 7.39
CA THR A 247 -28.60 -9.22 8.82
C THR A 247 -29.00 -8.00 9.64
N LYS A 248 -29.36 -8.22 10.92
CA LYS A 248 -29.66 -7.13 11.87
C LYS A 248 -28.41 -6.50 12.49
N GLU A 249 -27.27 -7.13 12.32
CA GLU A 249 -25.96 -6.64 12.76
C GLU A 249 -25.14 -6.34 11.52
N VAL A 250 -24.56 -5.16 11.49
CA VAL A 250 -23.75 -4.66 10.39
C VAL A 250 -22.40 -4.27 10.95
N SER A 251 -21.36 -4.94 10.46
CA SER A 251 -19.98 -4.65 10.85
C SER A 251 -19.54 -3.32 10.23
N ILE A 252 -19.10 -2.41 11.09
CA ILE A 252 -18.69 -1.05 10.75
C ILE A 252 -17.32 -0.81 11.39
N LEU A 253 -16.37 -0.30 10.61
CA LEU A 253 -15.07 0.12 11.11
C LEU A 253 -15.09 1.63 11.39
N ASP A 254 -15.23 1.97 12.66
CA ASP A 254 -15.28 3.35 13.15
C ASP A 254 -14.61 3.47 14.53
N HIS A 255 -14.82 4.61 15.20
CA HIS A 255 -14.35 4.89 16.55
C HIS A 255 -14.59 3.78 17.59
N ARG A 256 -15.67 2.98 17.47
CA ARG A 256 -15.99 1.89 18.41
C ARG A 256 -15.00 0.73 18.29
N VAL A 257 -14.49 0.50 17.09
CA VAL A 257 -13.48 -0.52 16.78
C VAL A 257 -12.07 0.04 16.97
N ASP A 258 -11.82 1.26 16.49
CA ASP A 258 -10.55 1.97 16.64
C ASP A 258 -10.78 3.44 17.03
N HIS A 259 -10.44 3.78 18.28
CA HIS A 259 -10.58 5.11 18.87
C HIS A 259 -9.86 6.26 18.13
N ARG A 260 -9.02 5.95 17.14
CA ARG A 260 -8.37 6.96 16.28
C ARG A 260 -9.26 7.44 15.14
N LEU A 261 -10.29 6.67 14.80
CA LEU A 261 -11.21 6.93 13.70
C LEU A 261 -12.39 7.83 14.13
N ALA A 262 -13.07 8.42 13.15
CA ALA A 262 -14.30 9.16 13.35
C ALA A 262 -15.46 8.25 13.78
N GLN A 263 -16.53 8.84 14.32
CA GLN A 263 -17.73 8.11 14.71
C GLN A 263 -18.67 7.93 13.50
N LEU A 264 -19.27 6.74 13.39
CA LEU A 264 -20.31 6.47 12.39
C LEU A 264 -21.63 6.12 13.08
N GLU A 265 -22.64 6.95 12.85
CA GLU A 265 -24.01 6.71 13.32
C GLU A 265 -24.88 6.22 12.16
N VAL A 266 -25.60 5.11 12.37
CA VAL A 266 -26.67 4.67 11.46
C VAL A 266 -28.01 5.06 12.09
N ILE A 267 -28.70 6.02 11.48
CA ILE A 267 -29.96 6.57 12.00
C ILE A 267 -31.08 5.52 11.92
N GLU A 268 -31.21 4.84 10.78
CA GLU A 268 -32.20 3.79 10.57
C GLU A 268 -31.55 2.53 9.99
N LEU A 269 -31.44 1.48 10.81
CA LEU A 269 -31.08 0.14 10.35
C LEU A 269 -32.35 -0.68 10.09
N ARG A 270 -32.52 -1.16 8.86
CA ARG A 270 -33.72 -1.90 8.42
C ARG A 270 -33.38 -3.17 7.64
N PRO A 271 -34.30 -4.16 7.59
CA PRO A 271 -34.14 -5.28 6.66
C PRO A 271 -34.34 -4.83 5.20
N LEU A 272 -33.85 -5.64 4.26
CA LEU A 272 -34.09 -5.45 2.81
C LEU A 272 -35.58 -5.51 2.47
N GLU A 273 -36.04 -4.56 1.64
CA GLU A 273 -37.35 -4.62 1.01
C GLU A 273 -37.39 -5.68 -0.11
N THR A 274 -38.59 -6.13 -0.49
CA THR A 274 -38.76 -7.14 -1.55
C THR A 274 -38.16 -6.72 -2.90
N LYS A 275 -38.10 -5.41 -3.19
CA LYS A 275 -37.50 -4.89 -4.43
C LYS A 275 -35.97 -4.80 -4.37
N GLU A 276 -35.41 -4.80 -3.15
CA GLU A 276 -33.97 -4.69 -2.88
C GLU A 276 -33.33 -6.08 -2.78
N ALA A 277 -34.05 -7.03 -2.18
CA ALA A 277 -33.61 -8.41 -2.06
C ALA A 277 -33.76 -9.19 -3.38
N THR A 278 -32.83 -10.10 -3.63
CA THR A 278 -32.99 -11.07 -4.72
C THR A 278 -34.02 -12.17 -4.39
N ASP A 279 -34.54 -12.80 -5.44
CA ASP A 279 -35.43 -13.98 -5.35
C ASP A 279 -34.71 -15.24 -4.81
N PHE A 280 -33.41 -15.17 -4.58
CA PHE A 280 -32.53 -16.29 -4.33
C PHE A 280 -31.86 -16.12 -2.96
N LYS A 281 -32.04 -17.08 -2.05
CA LYS A 281 -31.43 -17.04 -0.71
C LYS A 281 -30.68 -18.32 -0.44
N ILE A 282 -29.42 -18.21 0.00
CA ILE A 282 -28.70 -19.35 0.56
C ILE A 282 -29.13 -19.48 2.02
N LEU A 283 -29.82 -20.58 2.34
CA LEU A 283 -30.29 -20.86 3.69
C LEU A 283 -29.23 -21.57 4.53
N LYS A 284 -28.46 -22.48 3.90
CA LYS A 284 -27.44 -23.27 4.58
C LYS A 284 -26.38 -23.74 3.60
N HIS A 285 -25.13 -23.76 4.03
CA HIS A 285 -24.03 -24.37 3.29
C HIS A 285 -23.18 -25.20 4.26
N VAL A 286 -23.09 -26.49 3.99
CA VAL A 286 -22.23 -27.46 4.70
C VAL A 286 -21.33 -28.14 3.69
N GLN A 287 -20.31 -28.85 4.16
CA GLN A 287 -19.18 -29.35 3.37
C GLN A 287 -19.54 -30.01 2.01
N ASP A 288 -20.72 -30.62 1.88
CA ASP A 288 -21.15 -31.35 0.67
C ASP A 288 -22.56 -30.95 0.17
N SER A 289 -23.18 -29.92 0.75
CA SER A 289 -24.53 -29.52 0.34
C SER A 289 -24.86 -28.05 0.58
N ILE A 290 -25.58 -27.47 -0.38
CA ILE A 290 -26.13 -26.12 -0.30
C ILE A 290 -27.65 -26.21 -0.30
N GLN A 291 -28.29 -25.64 0.71
CA GLN A 291 -29.72 -25.43 0.75
C GLN A 291 -30.03 -23.99 0.33
N MET A 292 -30.84 -23.86 -0.71
CA MET A 292 -31.27 -22.57 -1.24
C MET A 292 -32.80 -22.47 -1.23
N GLN A 293 -33.29 -21.25 -1.00
CA GLN A 293 -34.67 -20.88 -1.21
C GLN A 293 -34.76 -20.03 -2.46
N ILE A 294 -35.64 -20.42 -3.38
CA ILE A 294 -35.88 -19.69 -4.60
C ILE A 294 -37.38 -19.55 -4.78
N ALA A 295 -37.85 -18.32 -4.81
CA ALA A 295 -39.27 -18.05 -5.04
C ALA A 295 -39.70 -18.63 -6.41
N ASN A 296 -40.74 -19.48 -6.40
CA ASN A 296 -41.31 -20.11 -7.60
C ASN A 296 -40.34 -20.99 -8.40
N VAL A 297 -39.41 -21.71 -7.74
CA VAL A 297 -38.39 -22.55 -8.42
C VAL A 297 -38.98 -23.56 -9.41
N GLY A 298 -40.19 -24.06 -9.17
CA GLY A 298 -40.86 -25.01 -10.07
C GLY A 298 -41.25 -24.43 -11.44
N GLN A 299 -41.22 -23.10 -11.60
CA GLN A 299 -41.46 -22.41 -12.88
C GLN A 299 -40.17 -21.85 -13.51
N LYS A 300 -39.09 -21.75 -12.72
CA LYS A 300 -37.80 -21.23 -13.18
C LYS A 300 -36.91 -22.43 -13.55
N ASN A 301 -36.59 -22.55 -14.84
CA ASN A 301 -35.66 -23.57 -15.32
C ASN A 301 -34.22 -23.14 -14.94
N LEU A 302 -33.90 -23.14 -13.64
CA LEU A 302 -32.61 -22.69 -13.12
C LEU A 302 -31.52 -23.64 -13.60
N MET A 303 -30.63 -23.09 -14.40
CA MET A 303 -29.37 -23.68 -14.83
C MET A 303 -28.26 -22.82 -14.24
N PHE A 304 -27.34 -23.46 -13.52
CA PHE A 304 -26.15 -22.81 -13.00
C PHE A 304 -24.98 -23.79 -13.02
N THR A 305 -23.77 -23.23 -13.05
CA THR A 305 -22.52 -23.96 -12.85
C THR A 305 -22.13 -23.81 -11.38
N LEU A 306 -21.77 -24.91 -10.73
CA LEU A 306 -21.19 -24.87 -9.39
C LEU A 306 -19.67 -24.80 -9.54
N LEU A 307 -19.02 -23.85 -8.89
CA LEU A 307 -17.58 -23.63 -9.02
C LEU A 307 -16.90 -23.71 -7.64
N ASP A 308 -15.68 -24.26 -7.61
CA ASP A 308 -14.78 -24.16 -6.45
C ASP A 308 -14.09 -22.78 -6.37
N GLU A 309 -13.21 -22.61 -5.37
CA GLU A 309 -12.44 -21.38 -5.16
C GLU A 309 -11.49 -21.06 -6.32
N ALA A 310 -10.98 -22.09 -7.02
CA ALA A 310 -10.11 -21.95 -8.19
C ALA A 310 -10.91 -21.87 -9.51
N GLU A 311 -12.22 -21.59 -9.42
CA GLU A 311 -13.17 -21.51 -10.53
C GLU A 311 -13.30 -22.80 -11.38
N ASN A 312 -12.93 -23.95 -10.83
CA ASN A 312 -13.17 -25.23 -11.49
C ASN A 312 -14.63 -25.66 -11.31
N SER A 313 -15.22 -26.20 -12.38
CA SER A 313 -16.58 -26.73 -12.33
C SER A 313 -16.66 -27.97 -11.43
N LEU A 314 -17.65 -27.98 -10.54
CA LEU A 314 -17.98 -29.08 -9.66
C LEU A 314 -19.22 -29.82 -10.16
N ASP A 315 -19.15 -31.14 -10.18
CA ASP A 315 -20.32 -31.98 -10.43
C ASP A 315 -21.29 -31.91 -9.25
N TYR A 316 -22.60 -31.80 -9.56
CA TYR A 316 -23.63 -31.74 -8.53
C TYR A 316 -24.94 -32.43 -8.94
N GLU A 317 -25.70 -32.86 -7.93
CA GLU A 317 -27.10 -33.26 -8.05
C GLU A 317 -28.01 -32.18 -7.47
N LEU A 318 -29.02 -31.76 -8.23
CA LEU A 318 -30.01 -30.76 -7.80
C LEU A 318 -31.34 -31.41 -7.46
N ILE A 319 -31.68 -31.40 -6.18
CA ILE A 319 -32.97 -31.87 -5.66
C ILE A 319 -33.87 -30.66 -5.44
N ARG A 320 -35.08 -30.67 -5.99
CA ARG A 320 -36.06 -29.58 -5.86
C ARG A 320 -37.29 -30.05 -5.09
N GLN A 321 -37.70 -29.29 -4.06
CA GLN A 321 -38.96 -29.49 -3.35
C GLN A 321 -39.64 -28.14 -3.05
N LYS A 322 -40.74 -27.84 -3.74
CA LYS A 322 -41.49 -26.58 -3.63
C LYS A 322 -40.58 -25.36 -3.85
N ASP A 323 -40.43 -24.50 -2.85
CA ASP A 323 -39.58 -23.28 -2.91
C ASP A 323 -38.14 -23.53 -2.44
N HIS A 324 -37.79 -24.77 -2.12
CA HIS A 324 -36.46 -25.15 -1.65
C HIS A 324 -35.76 -26.01 -2.68
N SER A 325 -34.46 -25.78 -2.85
CA SER A 325 -33.58 -26.64 -3.63
C SER A 325 -32.35 -27.01 -2.82
N TRP A 326 -31.83 -28.21 -3.07
CA TRP A 326 -30.60 -28.72 -2.49
C TRP A 326 -29.63 -29.05 -3.61
N VAL A 327 -28.45 -28.47 -3.55
CA VAL A 327 -27.31 -28.83 -4.41
C VAL A 327 -26.43 -29.73 -3.60
N ILE A 328 -26.24 -30.97 -4.06
CA ILE A 328 -25.37 -31.97 -3.42
C ILE A 328 -24.16 -32.17 -4.32
N TYR A 329 -22.96 -32.03 -3.79
CA TYR A 329 -21.71 -32.13 -4.53
C TYR A 329 -20.65 -32.86 -3.70
N THR A 330 -19.59 -33.39 -4.33
CA THR A 330 -18.61 -34.27 -3.66
C THR A 330 -17.14 -33.86 -3.81
N GLU A 331 -16.84 -32.85 -4.62
CA GLU A 331 -15.46 -32.55 -5.07
C GLU A 331 -14.89 -31.26 -4.47
N GLY A 332 -14.71 -31.22 -3.15
CA GLY A 332 -14.18 -30.02 -2.45
C GLY A 332 -15.24 -28.93 -2.22
N PRO A 333 -14.96 -27.92 -1.37
CA PRO A 333 -15.97 -26.93 -0.98
C PRO A 333 -16.33 -26.03 -2.17
N ALA A 334 -17.63 -25.96 -2.48
CA ALA A 334 -18.12 -25.01 -3.48
C ALA A 334 -17.97 -23.57 -2.99
N LYS A 335 -17.69 -22.65 -3.91
CA LYS A 335 -17.53 -21.22 -3.61
C LYS A 335 -18.51 -20.33 -4.36
N PHE A 336 -18.79 -20.65 -5.62
CA PHE A 336 -19.65 -19.84 -6.47
C PHE A 336 -20.75 -20.67 -7.14
N LEU A 337 -21.89 -20.01 -7.39
CA LEU A 337 -22.93 -20.46 -8.30
C LEU A 337 -23.00 -19.46 -9.45
N GLU A 338 -22.62 -19.86 -10.65
CA GLU A 338 -22.69 -19.01 -11.84
C GLU A 338 -23.97 -19.31 -12.62
N LEU A 339 -24.84 -18.31 -12.76
CA LEU A 339 -26.06 -18.41 -13.54
C LEU A 339 -25.75 -18.36 -15.05
N ALA A 340 -26.70 -18.79 -15.88
CA ALA A 340 -26.53 -18.85 -17.34
C ALA A 340 -26.27 -17.50 -18.02
N ASP A 341 -26.57 -16.38 -17.35
CA ASP A 341 -26.30 -15.02 -17.80
C ASP A 341 -24.95 -14.46 -17.30
N GLY A 342 -24.14 -15.28 -16.63
CA GLY A 342 -22.84 -14.90 -16.07
C GLY A 342 -22.90 -14.30 -14.67
N TYR A 343 -24.10 -14.08 -14.12
CA TYR A 343 -24.24 -13.58 -12.75
C TYR A 343 -23.71 -14.61 -11.74
N ARG A 344 -22.82 -14.18 -10.85
CA ARG A 344 -22.23 -15.05 -9.84
C ARG A 344 -22.90 -14.84 -8.48
N ILE A 345 -23.35 -15.91 -7.86
CA ILE A 345 -23.84 -15.91 -6.48
C ILE A 345 -22.75 -16.50 -5.61
N ILE A 346 -22.38 -15.77 -4.57
CA ILE A 346 -21.23 -16.10 -3.73
C ILE A 346 -21.72 -16.88 -2.52
N LEU A 347 -21.21 -18.10 -2.37
CA LEU A 347 -21.64 -19.00 -1.31
C LEU A 347 -20.97 -18.59 0.03
N PRO A 348 -21.70 -18.64 1.16
CA PRO A 348 -21.10 -18.46 2.47
C PRO A 348 -20.06 -19.57 2.73
N LYS A 349 -19.11 -19.38 3.65
CA LYS A 349 -18.17 -20.46 3.99
C LYS A 349 -18.94 -21.70 4.53
N PRO A 350 -18.56 -22.94 4.18
CA PRO A 350 -19.23 -24.13 4.69
C PRO A 350 -19.17 -24.17 6.22
N GLU A 351 -20.30 -24.39 6.88
CA GLU A 351 -20.34 -24.66 8.31
C GLU A 351 -19.55 -25.94 8.61
N VAL A 352 -18.59 -25.88 9.54
CA VAL A 352 -17.89 -27.07 10.03
C VAL A 352 -18.93 -27.92 10.77
N SER A 353 -19.23 -29.11 10.26
CA SER A 353 -20.09 -30.03 10.98
C SER A 353 -19.45 -30.37 12.31
N GLU A 354 -20.08 -29.98 13.43
CA GLU A 354 -19.79 -30.56 14.73
C GLU A 354 -20.16 -32.04 14.66
N VAL A 355 -19.19 -32.89 14.29
CA VAL A 355 -19.25 -34.28 14.68
C VAL A 355 -19.17 -34.28 16.21
N LEU A 356 -20.32 -34.55 16.83
CA LEU A 356 -20.46 -34.92 18.23
C LEU A 356 -19.48 -36.05 18.56
N ASP A 357 -18.27 -35.70 19.00
CA ASP A 357 -17.44 -36.63 19.77
C ASP A 357 -17.94 -36.58 21.21
N SER A 358 -18.87 -37.48 21.49
CA SER A 358 -19.43 -37.69 22.82
C SER A 358 -18.43 -38.37 23.75
N THR A 359 -17.31 -37.73 24.08
CA THR A 359 -16.52 -38.08 25.27
C THR A 359 -15.66 -36.91 25.77
N GLN A 360 -16.22 -36.06 26.64
CA GLN A 360 -15.80 -35.90 28.03
C GLN A 360 -16.53 -34.71 28.69
N LYS A 361 -17.10 -35.01 29.85
CA LYS A 361 -17.82 -34.09 30.74
C LYS A 361 -16.84 -33.36 31.67
N GLU A 362 -17.40 -32.32 32.30
CA GLU A 362 -17.01 -31.60 33.52
C GLU A 362 -16.26 -30.29 33.25
N ASP A 363 -16.61 -29.14 33.84
CA ASP A 363 -17.74 -28.67 34.64
C ASP A 363 -17.52 -27.15 34.72
N LEU A 364 -18.53 -26.32 34.46
CA LEU A 364 -18.48 -24.90 34.83
C LEU A 364 -19.78 -24.51 35.54
N PRO A 365 -19.68 -23.86 36.72
CA PRO A 365 -20.84 -23.59 37.56
C PRO A 365 -21.65 -22.40 37.04
N VAL A 366 -22.96 -22.57 37.16
CA VAL A 366 -23.98 -21.52 37.11
C VAL A 366 -23.72 -20.51 38.23
N TYR A 367 -23.62 -19.22 37.90
CA TYR A 367 -24.07 -18.14 38.79
C TYR A 367 -24.73 -17.02 38.01
N ALA A 368 -25.82 -16.53 38.62
CA ALA A 368 -26.86 -15.68 38.08
C ALA A 368 -26.42 -14.22 37.86
N GLU A 369 -27.18 -13.55 36.99
CA GLU A 369 -27.25 -12.10 36.85
C GLU A 369 -27.73 -11.45 38.16
N GLU A 370 -27.03 -10.41 38.63
CA GLU A 370 -27.64 -9.11 38.94
C GLU A 370 -26.59 -8.02 39.27
N GLU A 371 -26.99 -6.79 38.91
CA GLU A 371 -26.52 -5.46 39.33
C GLU A 371 -25.31 -4.79 38.65
N ALA A 372 -25.66 -3.67 38.01
CA ALA A 372 -24.84 -2.73 37.28
C ALA A 372 -24.28 -1.60 38.16
N LEU A 373 -23.36 -0.83 37.57
CA LEU A 373 -22.71 0.41 38.04
C LEU A 373 -21.55 0.25 39.05
N ASP A 374 -20.33 -0.04 38.54
CA ASP A 374 -19.09 0.70 38.91
C ASP A 374 -17.78 0.24 38.18
N THR A 375 -17.85 -0.53 37.08
CA THR A 375 -16.69 -1.31 36.58
C THR A 375 -15.80 -0.67 35.51
N ALA A 376 -16.17 0.46 34.90
CA ALA A 376 -15.42 0.99 33.75
C ALA A 376 -13.98 1.44 34.08
N ALA A 377 -13.71 1.93 35.30
CA ALA A 377 -12.35 2.32 35.71
C ALA A 377 -11.48 1.15 36.21
N ALA A 378 -12.09 0.00 36.52
CA ALA A 378 -11.39 -1.21 36.94
C ALA A 378 -10.95 -2.06 35.74
N GLU A 379 -11.77 -2.15 34.68
CA GLU A 379 -11.48 -2.96 33.50
C GLU A 379 -10.28 -2.44 32.69
N GLU A 380 -10.09 -1.12 32.59
CA GLU A 380 -8.95 -0.54 31.87
C GLU A 380 -7.60 -0.86 32.56
N ASN A 381 -7.56 -0.80 33.90
CA ASN A 381 -6.42 -1.24 34.69
C ASN A 381 -6.18 -2.75 34.58
N THR A 382 -7.25 -3.53 34.42
CA THR A 382 -7.17 -4.99 34.31
C THR A 382 -6.72 -5.41 32.91
N ALA A 383 -7.10 -4.70 31.85
CA ALA A 383 -6.66 -4.92 30.47
C ALA A 383 -5.17 -4.57 30.28
N LEU A 384 -4.72 -3.42 30.81
CA LEU A 384 -3.30 -3.04 30.85
C LEU A 384 -2.47 -4.00 31.71
N ALA A 385 -2.99 -4.43 32.87
CA ALA A 385 -2.34 -5.45 33.69
C ALA A 385 -2.32 -6.83 33.01
N ASN A 386 -3.37 -7.20 32.28
CA ASN A 386 -3.45 -8.47 31.54
C ASN A 386 -2.54 -8.47 30.31
N LEU A 387 -2.44 -7.35 29.58
CA LEU A 387 -1.45 -7.16 28.52
C LEU A 387 -0.04 -7.18 29.12
N GLY A 388 0.19 -6.46 30.21
CA GLY A 388 1.46 -6.48 30.95
C GLY A 388 1.84 -7.89 31.42
N ASN A 389 0.88 -8.67 31.91
CA ASN A 389 1.08 -10.06 32.34
C ASN A 389 1.30 -11.00 31.14
N ARG A 390 0.61 -10.80 30.02
CA ARG A 390 0.82 -11.58 28.77
C ARG A 390 2.20 -11.28 28.17
N VAL A 391 2.58 -10.02 28.11
CA VAL A 391 3.91 -9.56 27.68
C VAL A 391 4.98 -10.09 28.63
N HIS A 392 4.79 -9.97 29.94
CA HIS A 392 5.70 -10.53 30.94
C HIS A 392 5.84 -12.04 30.82
N ASN A 393 4.72 -12.77 30.67
CA ASN A 393 4.72 -14.22 30.50
C ASN A 393 5.40 -14.64 29.19
N PHE A 394 5.19 -13.91 28.09
CA PHE A 394 5.89 -14.12 26.82
C PHE A 394 7.41 -13.97 27.00
N PHE A 395 7.85 -12.92 27.70
CA PHE A 395 9.27 -12.68 27.95
C PHE A 395 9.90 -13.61 28.99
N THR A 396 9.14 -14.21 29.91
CA THR A 396 9.68 -14.97 31.05
C THR A 396 9.48 -16.48 30.98
N LYS A 397 8.43 -16.99 30.31
CA LYS A 397 8.09 -18.42 30.27
C LYS A 397 9.23 -19.25 29.67
N GLY A 398 9.80 -20.17 30.46
CA GLY A 398 10.89 -21.04 30.04
C GLY A 398 12.26 -20.35 29.90
N THR A 399 12.42 -19.15 30.46
CA THR A 399 13.69 -18.39 30.46
C THR A 399 14.25 -18.27 31.87
N THR A 400 15.58 -18.12 32.00
CA THR A 400 16.20 -17.79 33.29
C THR A 400 16.73 -16.36 33.26
N PRO A 401 16.49 -15.54 34.30
CA PRO A 401 17.05 -14.19 34.38
C PRO A 401 18.57 -14.21 34.29
N VAL A 402 19.13 -13.33 33.47
CA VAL A 402 20.58 -13.16 33.28
C VAL A 402 21.01 -11.80 33.78
N ASN A 403 20.22 -10.76 33.50
CA ASN A 403 20.39 -9.37 33.93
C ASN A 403 21.84 -8.87 33.74
N ARG A 404 22.37 -9.04 32.54
CA ARG A 404 23.79 -8.79 32.24
C ARG A 404 23.99 -7.69 31.22
N TRP A 405 24.90 -6.77 31.53
CA TRP A 405 25.38 -5.78 30.58
C TRP A 405 26.57 -6.29 29.77
N GLU A 406 26.56 -5.99 28.47
CA GLU A 406 27.71 -6.11 27.60
C GLU A 406 27.89 -4.85 26.76
N VAL A 407 29.13 -4.49 26.51
CA VAL A 407 29.50 -3.40 25.61
C VAL A 407 30.41 -3.95 24.52
N GLY A 408 30.23 -3.50 23.29
CA GLY A 408 31.03 -3.99 22.19
C GLY A 408 31.22 -2.98 21.08
N LEU A 409 32.09 -3.36 20.15
CA LEU A 409 32.40 -2.61 18.94
C LEU A 409 31.98 -3.43 17.72
N TRP A 410 31.60 -2.73 16.66
CA TRP A 410 31.28 -3.26 15.35
C TRP A 410 32.28 -2.78 14.31
N GLY A 411 32.63 -3.65 13.38
CA GLY A 411 33.36 -3.30 12.15
C GLY A 411 32.92 -4.19 11.00
N GLY A 412 32.73 -3.60 9.82
CA GLY A 412 32.30 -4.33 8.64
C GLY A 412 31.91 -3.43 7.49
N GLY A 413 30.86 -3.83 6.76
CA GLY A 413 30.44 -3.25 5.49
C GLY A 413 29.05 -2.62 5.52
N GLY A 414 28.87 -1.53 4.77
CA GLY A 414 27.58 -0.95 4.38
C GLY A 414 27.37 -1.06 2.86
N MET A 415 26.14 -1.33 2.44
CA MET A 415 25.76 -1.56 1.05
C MET A 415 24.45 -0.84 0.75
N TYR A 416 24.38 -0.11 -0.36
CA TYR A 416 23.11 0.46 -0.82
C TYR A 416 22.12 -0.66 -1.20
N GLY A 417 20.84 -0.45 -0.88
CA GLY A 417 19.79 -1.45 -1.00
C GLY A 417 19.27 -1.69 -2.41
N ALA A 418 19.56 -0.78 -3.35
CA ALA A 418 19.00 -0.74 -4.70
C ALA A 418 17.51 -0.36 -4.73
N GLY A 419 17.17 0.79 -4.15
CA GLY A 419 15.89 1.46 -4.36
C GLY A 419 15.82 2.02 -5.79
N ASP A 420 15.82 3.34 -5.92
CA ASP A 420 15.65 3.99 -7.21
C ASP A 420 16.75 3.64 -8.23
N ILE A 421 17.99 3.43 -7.75
CA ILE A 421 19.12 3.14 -8.63
C ILE A 421 19.56 1.68 -8.52
N LYS A 422 19.19 0.90 -9.55
CA LYS A 422 19.44 -0.53 -9.61
C LYS A 422 20.90 -0.89 -10.02
N PRO A 423 21.62 -1.73 -9.25
CA PRO A 423 22.84 -2.40 -9.69
C PRO A 423 22.55 -3.38 -10.85
N LYS A 424 23.60 -3.82 -11.54
CA LYS A 424 23.46 -4.64 -12.76
C LYS A 424 22.85 -6.03 -12.56
N PHE A 425 23.14 -6.67 -11.42
CA PHE A 425 22.87 -8.10 -11.25
C PHE A 425 21.85 -8.30 -10.13
N GLU A 426 20.66 -8.74 -10.51
CA GLU A 426 19.62 -9.19 -9.59
C GLU A 426 19.99 -10.56 -9.02
N LEU A 427 19.82 -10.70 -7.70
CA LEU A 427 19.93 -11.96 -6.96
C LEU A 427 18.54 -12.58 -6.74
N VAL A 428 17.55 -11.72 -6.49
CA VAL A 428 16.13 -12.03 -6.44
C VAL A 428 15.42 -10.92 -7.20
N GLU A 429 14.63 -11.29 -8.21
CA GLU A 429 13.87 -10.37 -9.07
C GLU A 429 13.16 -9.31 -8.23
N ASP A 430 13.43 -8.04 -8.53
CA ASP A 430 12.90 -6.83 -7.86
C ASP A 430 13.02 -6.75 -6.32
N LEU A 431 13.82 -7.61 -5.67
CA LEU A 431 13.95 -7.62 -4.20
C LEU A 431 15.39 -7.49 -3.70
N ALA A 432 16.36 -8.12 -4.37
CA ALA A 432 17.73 -8.15 -3.89
C ALA A 432 18.72 -8.08 -5.05
N TYR A 433 19.68 -7.18 -4.93
CA TYR A 433 20.72 -6.95 -5.94
C TYR A 433 22.09 -7.31 -5.40
N THR A 434 22.98 -7.73 -6.31
CA THR A 434 24.40 -7.78 -6.00
C THR A 434 24.88 -6.35 -5.77
N PRO A 435 25.44 -6.02 -4.60
CA PRO A 435 25.83 -4.65 -4.30
C PRO A 435 26.89 -4.19 -5.29
N SER A 436 26.75 -2.98 -5.84
CA SER A 436 27.80 -2.41 -6.71
C SER A 436 29.07 -2.05 -5.92
N THR A 437 28.89 -1.72 -4.63
CA THR A 437 29.96 -1.31 -3.72
C THR A 437 29.69 -1.80 -2.30
N ILE A 438 30.77 -2.11 -1.58
CA ILE A 438 30.77 -2.32 -0.12
C ILE A 438 31.69 -1.27 0.48
N ASP A 439 31.16 -0.49 1.42
CA ASP A 439 31.85 0.58 2.11
C ASP A 439 31.98 0.34 3.61
N TRP A 440 32.79 1.15 4.30
CA TRP A 440 33.04 0.95 5.72
C TRP A 440 31.80 1.23 6.58
N SER A 441 31.55 0.31 7.52
CA SER A 441 30.61 0.52 8.61
C SER A 441 31.27 0.12 9.93
N PHE A 442 31.25 1.02 10.91
CA PHE A 442 31.77 0.77 12.25
C PHE A 442 30.84 1.35 13.30
N GLY A 443 30.94 0.85 14.52
CA GLY A 443 30.04 1.28 15.58
C GLY A 443 30.43 0.79 16.95
N ALA A 444 29.64 1.20 17.92
CA ALA A 444 29.70 0.73 19.28
C ALA A 444 28.28 0.43 19.77
N TYR A 445 28.15 -0.51 20.71
CA TYR A 445 26.87 -0.86 21.27
C TYR A 445 26.96 -1.18 22.75
N ALA A 446 25.83 -1.00 23.43
CA ALA A 446 25.56 -1.50 24.76
C ALA A 446 24.33 -2.40 24.68
N GLN A 447 24.45 -3.63 25.14
CA GLN A 447 23.37 -4.61 25.18
C GLN A 447 23.11 -5.06 26.61
N TYR A 448 21.84 -5.03 26.99
CA TYR A 448 21.35 -5.56 28.25
C TYR A 448 20.56 -6.83 28.02
N ASN A 449 21.05 -7.94 28.57
CA ASN A 449 20.43 -9.25 28.48
C ASN A 449 19.52 -9.46 29.69
N PHE A 450 18.21 -9.25 29.52
CA PHE A 450 17.22 -9.43 30.58
C PHE A 450 17.22 -10.88 31.08
N ASN A 451 17.13 -11.82 30.16
CA ASN A 451 17.12 -13.25 30.45
C ASN A 451 17.86 -14.02 29.36
N THR A 452 17.84 -15.35 29.45
CA THR A 452 18.53 -16.20 28.47
C THR A 452 18.01 -16.11 27.03
N ARG A 453 16.87 -15.47 26.78
CA ARG A 453 16.23 -15.42 25.46
C ARG A 453 16.08 -14.00 24.92
N PHE A 454 16.05 -12.98 25.76
CA PHE A 454 15.74 -11.63 25.31
C PHE A 454 16.75 -10.61 25.82
N ALA A 455 17.08 -9.67 24.94
CA ALA A 455 17.98 -8.55 25.22
C ALA A 455 17.48 -7.27 24.53
N ALA A 456 17.91 -6.13 25.05
CA ALA A 456 17.81 -4.84 24.38
C ALA A 456 19.22 -4.33 24.06
N LYS A 457 19.44 -3.80 22.86
CA LYS A 457 20.73 -3.27 22.41
C LYS A 457 20.54 -1.84 21.90
N ALA A 458 21.34 -0.92 22.42
CA ALA A 458 21.50 0.42 21.85
C ALA A 458 22.81 0.45 21.08
N SER A 459 22.76 0.85 19.81
CA SER A 459 23.92 0.90 18.91
C SER A 459 24.08 2.29 18.33
N PHE A 460 25.32 2.74 18.25
CA PHE A 460 25.72 3.85 17.39
C PHE A 460 26.49 3.30 16.19
N TYR A 461 26.10 3.68 14.98
CA TYR A 461 26.82 3.33 13.76
C TYR A 461 27.29 4.58 13.02
N HIS A 462 28.49 4.49 12.46
CA HIS A 462 28.97 5.33 11.37
C HIS A 462 29.13 4.45 10.14
N THR A 463 28.25 4.62 9.18
CA THR A 463 28.16 3.78 7.98
C THR A 463 28.31 4.64 6.75
N THR A 464 29.09 4.16 5.81
CA THR A 464 29.09 4.70 4.45
C THR A 464 28.36 3.71 3.56
N ILE A 465 27.45 4.22 2.75
CA ILE A 465 26.86 3.51 1.61
C ILE A 465 27.17 4.29 0.35
N SER A 466 27.26 3.60 -0.77
CA SER A 466 27.53 4.23 -2.05
C SER A 466 26.95 3.39 -3.17
N MET A 467 26.97 3.97 -4.36
CA MET A 467 26.84 3.21 -5.59
C MET A 467 27.88 3.71 -6.58
N HIS A 468 28.62 2.76 -7.17
CA HIS A 468 29.68 3.03 -8.14
C HIS A 468 30.84 3.94 -7.66
N ASP A 469 31.06 4.08 -6.34
CA ASP A 469 32.25 4.77 -5.83
C ASP A 469 33.51 3.91 -6.06
N LEU A 470 34.39 4.37 -6.95
CA LEU A 470 35.68 3.73 -7.23
C LEU A 470 36.62 3.71 -6.02
N SER A 471 36.34 4.54 -5.02
CA SER A 471 37.10 4.63 -3.79
C SER A 471 36.58 3.69 -2.69
N SER A 472 35.54 2.91 -2.96
CA SER A 472 34.98 1.95 -2.01
C SER A 472 35.98 0.84 -1.66
N VAL A 473 35.76 0.17 -0.52
CA VAL A 473 36.62 -0.94 -0.09
C VAL A 473 36.39 -2.21 -0.91
N GLY A 474 35.15 -2.41 -1.37
CA GLY A 474 34.78 -3.44 -2.33
C GLY A 474 34.03 -2.82 -3.50
N PHE A 475 34.55 -2.99 -4.71
CA PHE A 475 33.90 -2.54 -5.95
C PHE A 475 33.54 -3.75 -6.81
N PHE A 476 32.27 -3.93 -7.10
CA PHE A 476 31.73 -5.02 -7.90
C PHE A 476 31.24 -4.43 -9.23
N SER A 477 31.90 -4.81 -10.32
CA SER A 477 31.73 -4.14 -11.61
C SER A 477 30.42 -4.50 -12.30
N GLY A 478 29.67 -3.46 -12.69
CA GLY A 478 28.45 -3.58 -13.48
C GLY A 478 27.49 -2.42 -13.19
N THR A 479 26.84 -1.90 -14.23
CA THR A 479 25.79 -0.90 -14.12
C THR A 479 24.54 -1.38 -14.85
N ALA A 480 23.35 -1.17 -14.27
CA ALA A 480 22.13 -1.18 -15.04
C ALA A 480 22.02 0.12 -15.87
N PRO A 481 21.23 0.13 -16.95
CA PRO A 481 20.75 1.37 -17.54
C PRO A 481 20.14 2.28 -16.47
N LEU A 482 20.36 3.58 -16.61
CA LEU A 482 19.64 4.54 -15.80
C LEU A 482 18.28 4.78 -16.43
N MET A 483 17.22 4.49 -15.68
CA MET A 483 15.84 4.74 -16.07
C MET A 483 15.34 6.05 -15.46
N GLY A 484 14.27 6.57 -16.01
CA GLY A 484 13.49 7.70 -15.53
C GLY A 484 12.11 7.60 -16.17
N TYR A 485 11.22 8.55 -15.91
CA TYR A 485 9.83 8.43 -16.34
C TYR A 485 9.37 9.69 -17.06
N ASN A 486 8.68 9.53 -18.19
CA ASN A 486 8.09 10.66 -18.89
C ASN A 486 6.80 11.15 -18.20
N ASP A 487 6.18 12.20 -18.75
CA ASP A 487 4.88 12.72 -18.32
C ASP A 487 3.76 11.67 -18.29
N GLU A 488 3.93 10.56 -19.01
CA GLU A 488 3.00 9.44 -19.10
C GLU A 488 3.39 8.27 -18.17
N TYR A 489 4.34 8.46 -17.24
CA TYR A 489 4.90 7.45 -16.33
C TYR A 489 5.45 6.19 -17.02
N GLN A 490 5.83 6.31 -18.29
CA GLN A 490 6.51 5.26 -19.02
C GLN A 490 8.00 5.33 -18.73
N GLU A 491 8.61 4.19 -18.48
CA GLU A 491 10.06 4.09 -18.33
C GLU A 491 10.77 4.54 -19.61
N VAL A 492 11.66 5.52 -19.45
CA VAL A 492 12.56 5.99 -20.49
C VAL A 492 14.00 5.82 -20.04
N GLN A 493 14.80 5.19 -20.90
CA GLN A 493 16.22 5.04 -20.64
C GLN A 493 16.94 6.40 -20.76
N MET A 494 17.41 6.92 -19.63
CA MET A 494 18.11 8.19 -19.50
C MET A 494 19.61 8.07 -19.83
N SER A 495 20.21 6.94 -19.46
CA SER A 495 21.60 6.62 -19.78
C SER A 495 21.80 5.11 -19.96
N LYS A 496 22.84 4.75 -20.71
CA LYS A 496 23.26 3.35 -20.90
C LYS A 496 23.84 2.72 -19.64
N ASN A 497 24.16 3.53 -18.63
CA ASN A 497 24.71 3.11 -17.36
C ASN A 497 24.41 4.15 -16.25
N ALA A 498 24.43 3.71 -15.00
CA ALA A 498 24.19 4.55 -13.82
C ALA A 498 25.45 5.20 -13.18
N PHE A 499 26.66 5.02 -13.75
CA PHE A 499 27.86 5.77 -13.31
C PHE A 499 27.69 7.30 -13.24
N PRO A 500 26.98 7.97 -14.18
CA PRO A 500 26.70 9.41 -14.15
C PRO A 500 26.16 9.94 -12.83
N ILE A 501 25.39 9.10 -12.13
CA ILE A 501 24.70 9.45 -10.90
C ILE A 501 25.27 8.72 -9.69
N SER A 502 26.53 8.27 -9.79
CA SER A 502 27.24 7.69 -8.65
C SER A 502 27.14 8.60 -7.42
N PHE A 503 26.89 8.00 -6.28
CA PHE A 503 26.73 8.72 -5.03
C PHE A 503 27.46 8.01 -3.90
N ILE A 504 27.71 8.77 -2.84
CA ILE A 504 28.20 8.29 -1.56
C ILE A 504 27.50 9.04 -0.43
N THR A 505 27.05 8.30 0.56
CA THR A 505 26.29 8.83 1.68
C THR A 505 26.87 8.35 2.99
N GLN A 506 27.20 9.31 3.84
CA GLN A 506 27.66 9.04 5.20
C GLN A 506 26.49 9.11 6.15
N ILE A 507 26.24 8.01 6.85
CA ILE A 507 25.14 7.81 7.79
C ILE A 507 25.72 7.71 9.20
N ARG A 508 25.17 8.50 10.12
CA ARG A 508 25.42 8.39 11.56
C ARG A 508 24.10 8.05 12.24
N SER A 509 23.94 6.83 12.73
CA SER A 509 22.70 6.36 13.31
C SER A 509 22.81 6.04 14.80
N LEU A 510 21.74 6.30 15.52
CA LEU A 510 21.48 5.80 16.87
C LEU A 510 20.26 4.89 16.79
N GLU A 511 20.43 3.64 17.18
CA GLU A 511 19.43 2.59 16.99
C GLU A 511 19.20 1.82 18.29
N PHE A 512 17.93 1.50 18.56
CA PHE A 512 17.51 0.64 19.65
C PHE A 512 16.91 -0.64 19.08
N GLU A 513 17.35 -1.78 19.59
CA GLU A 513 17.03 -3.09 19.04
C GLU A 513 16.58 -4.05 20.14
N GLY A 514 15.42 -4.67 19.94
CA GLY A 514 14.99 -5.84 20.70
C GLY A 514 15.53 -7.10 20.06
N ILE A 515 16.23 -7.92 20.85
CA ILE A 515 16.90 -9.13 20.38
C ILE A 515 16.24 -10.37 20.99
N TRP A 516 15.93 -11.35 20.14
CA TRP A 516 15.50 -12.68 20.52
C TRP A 516 16.58 -13.72 20.21
N HIS A 517 17.15 -14.32 21.26
CA HIS A 517 18.12 -15.39 21.16
C HIS A 517 17.44 -16.74 20.93
N LEU A 518 17.68 -17.33 19.77
CA LEU A 518 17.15 -18.65 19.37
C LEU A 518 17.78 -19.79 20.19
N ARG A 519 18.86 -19.53 20.94
CA ARG A 519 19.40 -20.42 21.98
C ARG A 519 19.62 -19.65 23.28
N GLN A 520 19.55 -20.35 24.42
CA GLN A 520 19.80 -19.72 25.73
C GLN A 520 21.16 -19.00 25.77
N TYR A 521 21.15 -17.70 26.06
CA TYR A 521 22.32 -16.83 26.20
C TYR A 521 23.06 -17.05 27.53
N GLN A 522 23.54 -18.27 27.72
CA GLN A 522 24.32 -18.69 28.87
C GLN A 522 25.18 -19.91 28.56
N LEU A 523 26.34 -19.99 29.21
CA LEU A 523 27.20 -21.17 29.20
C LEU A 523 26.79 -22.13 30.33
N LYS A 524 26.77 -23.43 30.03
CA LYS A 524 26.65 -24.47 31.07
C LYS A 524 27.95 -24.55 31.90
N PRO A 525 27.94 -25.06 33.15
CA PRO A 525 29.12 -25.08 34.03
C PRO A 525 30.40 -25.68 33.43
N ASN A 526 30.28 -26.67 32.53
CA ASN A 526 31.41 -27.35 31.88
C ASN A 526 31.63 -26.92 30.42
N GLN A 527 30.94 -25.88 29.96
CA GLN A 527 31.02 -25.42 28.57
C GLN A 527 31.95 -24.20 28.46
N GLY A 528 32.96 -24.28 27.59
CA GLY A 528 33.94 -23.20 27.37
C GLY A 528 33.40 -22.07 26.50
N SER A 529 32.58 -22.39 25.50
CA SER A 529 31.95 -21.43 24.61
C SER A 529 30.68 -21.98 23.97
N LYS A 530 29.85 -21.12 23.38
CA LYS A 530 28.57 -21.49 22.75
C LYS A 530 28.21 -20.58 21.58
N LEU A 531 27.70 -21.16 20.50
CA LEU A 531 27.13 -20.41 19.39
C LEU A 531 25.63 -20.18 19.60
N ILE A 532 25.18 -18.94 19.49
CA ILE A 532 23.81 -18.49 19.74
C ILE A 532 23.35 -17.63 18.55
N PRO A 533 22.49 -18.17 17.67
CA PRO A 533 21.82 -17.36 16.68
C PRO A 533 20.71 -16.55 17.33
N SER A 534 20.44 -15.36 16.79
CA SER A 534 19.46 -14.40 17.29
C SER A 534 18.83 -13.63 16.14
N LEU A 535 17.60 -13.19 16.35
CA LEU A 535 16.89 -12.26 15.49
C LEU A 535 16.72 -10.94 16.23
N GLY A 536 16.75 -9.83 15.51
CA GLY A 536 16.56 -8.51 16.08
C GLY A 536 15.62 -7.66 15.25
N LEU A 537 14.85 -6.83 15.95
CA LEU A 537 14.03 -5.76 15.38
C LEU A 537 14.47 -4.44 15.99
N SER A 538 14.72 -3.45 15.15
CA SER A 538 15.28 -2.16 15.58
C SER A 538 14.52 -0.98 15.02
N ILE A 539 14.55 0.12 15.78
CA ILE A 539 14.14 1.45 15.37
C ILE A 539 15.28 2.42 15.66
N GLY A 540 15.49 3.41 14.80
CA GLY A 540 16.54 4.39 14.98
C GLY A 540 16.26 5.73 14.33
N ALA A 541 17.12 6.68 14.65
CA ALA A 541 17.21 7.95 13.97
C ALA A 541 18.63 8.13 13.46
N PHE A 542 18.79 8.74 12.29
CA PHE A 542 20.09 8.92 11.68
C PHE A 542 20.22 10.25 10.98
N HIS A 543 21.46 10.73 10.95
CA HIS A 543 21.87 11.85 10.13
C HIS A 543 22.55 11.34 8.86
N PHE A 544 22.17 11.87 7.71
CA PHE A 544 22.75 11.51 6.41
C PHE A 544 23.08 12.74 5.58
N THR A 545 24.01 12.59 4.64
CA THR A 545 24.28 13.60 3.60
C THR A 545 24.81 12.90 2.36
N PRO A 546 24.07 12.94 1.24
CA PRO A 546 24.51 12.34 0.01
C PRO A 546 25.43 13.29 -0.78
N TYR A 547 26.42 12.70 -1.43
CA TYR A 547 27.39 13.39 -2.27
C TYR A 547 27.53 12.69 -3.62
N ARG A 548 27.76 13.48 -4.67
CA ARG A 548 28.12 12.96 -5.99
C ARG A 548 29.61 13.10 -6.24
N THR A 549 30.17 12.10 -6.89
CA THR A 549 31.56 12.09 -7.31
C THR A 549 31.62 12.21 -8.83
N ILE A 550 32.30 13.23 -9.36
CA ILE A 550 32.47 13.35 -10.82
C ILE A 550 33.62 12.43 -11.25
N TYR A 551 33.34 11.51 -12.19
CA TYR A 551 34.40 10.71 -12.79
C TYR A 551 35.41 11.61 -13.51
N SER A 552 36.68 11.37 -13.24
CA SER A 552 37.77 12.04 -13.95
C SER A 552 38.77 10.98 -14.36
N GLU A 553 39.39 11.13 -15.52
CA GLU A 553 40.42 10.19 -15.94
C GLU A 553 41.65 10.29 -15.02
N ARG A 554 42.33 9.15 -14.83
CA ARG A 554 43.62 9.13 -14.14
C ARG A 554 44.65 9.86 -14.99
N LYS A 555 45.38 10.80 -14.41
CA LYS A 555 46.46 11.49 -15.13
C LYS A 555 47.58 10.49 -15.47
N PRO A 556 48.31 10.65 -16.59
CA PRO A 556 49.35 9.70 -17.01
C PRO A 556 50.40 9.38 -15.94
N ASP A 557 50.79 10.38 -15.13
CA ASP A 557 51.81 10.26 -14.08
C ASP A 557 51.24 10.07 -12.66
N GLU A 558 49.92 9.90 -12.54
CA GLU A 558 49.23 9.77 -11.25
C GLU A 558 49.10 8.29 -10.86
N ASN A 559 49.62 7.95 -9.68
CA ASN A 559 49.42 6.61 -9.13
C ASN A 559 47.95 6.42 -8.68
N TYR A 560 47.52 5.15 -8.58
CA TYR A 560 46.13 4.82 -8.28
C TYR A 560 45.63 5.38 -6.94
N LEU A 561 46.47 5.44 -5.91
CA LEU A 561 46.07 6.00 -4.61
C LEU A 561 45.90 7.52 -4.66
N SER A 562 46.76 8.22 -5.40
CA SER A 562 46.68 9.66 -5.60
C SER A 562 45.45 10.03 -6.44
N TYR A 563 45.13 9.19 -7.42
CA TYR A 563 43.89 9.26 -8.20
C TYR A 563 42.65 9.12 -7.33
N LEU A 564 42.59 8.08 -6.48
CA LEU A 564 41.46 7.90 -5.55
C LEU A 564 41.35 9.04 -4.54
N ALA A 565 42.47 9.54 -4.01
CA ALA A 565 42.48 10.69 -3.10
C ALA A 565 41.91 11.95 -3.78
N ARG A 566 42.36 12.24 -5.01
CA ARG A 566 41.86 13.39 -5.78
C ARG A 566 40.36 13.28 -6.10
N ILE A 567 39.87 12.07 -6.41
CA ILE A 567 38.44 11.85 -6.67
C ILE A 567 37.62 12.05 -5.39
N ARG A 568 38.13 11.61 -4.23
CA ARG A 568 37.47 11.81 -2.93
C ARG A 568 37.34 13.28 -2.53
N ASP A 569 38.32 14.11 -2.87
CA ASP A 569 38.31 15.55 -2.59
C ASP A 569 37.30 16.31 -3.47
N ASN A 570 36.86 15.73 -4.58
CA ASN A 570 35.91 16.32 -5.54
C ASN A 570 34.49 15.77 -5.35
N ARG A 571 34.00 15.80 -4.11
CA ARG A 571 32.64 15.37 -3.75
C ARG A 571 31.72 16.57 -3.59
N TYR A 572 30.57 16.51 -4.25
CA TYR A 572 29.60 17.60 -4.30
C TYR A 572 28.37 17.26 -3.50
N ASN A 573 28.02 18.10 -2.52
CA ASN A 573 26.85 17.90 -1.67
C ASN A 573 25.57 18.02 -2.51
N LEU A 574 24.83 16.92 -2.62
CA LEU A 574 23.68 16.82 -3.51
C LEU A 574 22.46 17.60 -3.00
N ARG A 575 22.30 17.68 -1.67
CA ARG A 575 21.30 18.56 -1.02
C ARG A 575 21.49 20.02 -1.40
N ASN A 576 22.74 20.47 -1.41
CA ASN A 576 23.08 21.85 -1.79
C ASN A 576 23.01 22.07 -3.30
N LEU A 577 23.19 21.03 -4.11
CA LEU A 577 23.01 21.11 -5.55
C LEU A 577 21.56 21.46 -5.88
N GLY A 578 20.60 20.90 -5.15
CA GLY A 578 19.18 21.12 -5.39
C GLY A 578 18.76 20.42 -6.68
N SER A 579 19.04 19.12 -6.77
CA SER A 579 18.91 18.27 -7.96
C SER A 579 17.47 18.10 -8.48
N GLU A 580 16.45 18.51 -7.72
CA GLU A 580 15.04 18.57 -8.17
C GLU A 580 14.50 20.02 -8.18
N GLY A 581 15.37 21.01 -8.06
CA GLY A 581 15.00 22.43 -8.06
C GLY A 581 14.64 23.00 -6.69
N GLN A 582 15.06 22.36 -5.60
CA GLN A 582 14.81 22.81 -4.23
C GLN A 582 15.33 24.23 -3.91
N ASN A 583 16.25 24.75 -4.72
CA ASN A 583 16.85 26.07 -4.57
C ASN A 583 16.16 27.19 -5.37
N PHE A 584 15.27 26.86 -6.32
CA PHE A 584 14.66 27.87 -7.21
C PHE A 584 13.18 27.68 -7.52
N LEU A 585 12.63 26.47 -7.33
CA LEU A 585 11.20 26.25 -7.49
C LEU A 585 10.42 26.89 -6.33
N PRO A 586 9.34 27.65 -6.61
CA PRO A 586 8.53 28.28 -5.56
C PRO A 586 7.97 27.25 -4.58
N GLY A 587 8.23 27.44 -3.28
CA GLY A 587 7.75 26.57 -2.22
C GLY A 587 8.56 25.30 -1.98
N ALA A 588 9.49 24.95 -2.88
CA ALA A 588 10.39 23.81 -2.68
C ALA A 588 11.41 24.10 -1.58
N LYS A 589 11.80 23.06 -0.83
CA LYS A 589 12.78 23.15 0.25
C LYS A 589 13.71 21.95 0.21
N PRO A 590 15.00 22.13 0.57
CA PRO A 590 15.91 20.99 0.73
C PRO A 590 15.40 19.98 1.78
N TYR A 591 15.46 18.67 1.47
CA TYR A 591 15.01 17.55 2.32
C TYR A 591 15.71 17.47 3.67
N SER A 592 15.10 16.93 4.73
CA SER A 592 15.77 16.83 6.05
C SER A 592 17.05 15.97 5.98
N GLN A 593 18.12 16.36 6.70
CA GLN A 593 19.30 15.50 6.91
C GLN A 593 19.13 14.51 8.06
N ILE A 594 18.00 14.56 8.75
CA ILE A 594 17.63 13.65 9.84
C ILE A 594 16.41 12.85 9.39
N ALA A 595 16.51 11.54 9.48
CA ALA A 595 15.44 10.60 9.16
C ALA A 595 15.37 9.48 10.21
N VAL A 596 14.28 8.71 10.18
CA VAL A 596 14.10 7.53 11.05
C VAL A 596 14.27 6.26 10.23
N SER A 597 14.63 5.18 10.91
CA SER A 597 14.77 3.87 10.28
C SER A 597 14.14 2.77 11.13
N THR A 598 13.69 1.72 10.45
CA THR A 598 13.39 0.43 11.04
C THR A 598 14.33 -0.61 10.44
N GLY A 599 14.68 -1.65 11.19
CA GLY A 599 15.61 -2.65 10.67
C GLY A 599 15.43 -4.02 11.29
N LEU A 600 15.68 -5.03 10.46
CA LEU A 600 15.71 -6.44 10.83
C LEU A 600 17.15 -6.92 10.85
N SER A 601 17.54 -7.63 11.91
CA SER A 601 18.88 -8.20 12.04
C SER A 601 18.83 -9.71 12.24
N PHE A 602 19.82 -10.38 11.66
CA PHE A 602 20.20 -11.72 12.06
C PHE A 602 21.62 -11.66 12.61
N SER A 603 21.81 -12.14 13.83
CA SER A 603 23.13 -12.19 14.45
C SER A 603 23.47 -13.57 15.00
N THR A 604 24.75 -13.92 14.91
CA THR A 604 25.30 -15.12 15.50
C THR A 604 26.36 -14.72 16.52
N THR A 605 26.10 -15.03 17.79
CA THR A 605 27.03 -14.78 18.90
C THR A 605 27.80 -16.04 19.26
N TRP A 606 29.12 -15.98 19.20
CA TRP A 606 30.01 -16.93 19.86
C TRP A 606 30.33 -16.43 21.28
N LEU A 607 29.57 -16.95 22.23
CA LEU A 607 29.63 -16.58 23.64
C LEU A 607 30.77 -17.31 24.35
N PHE A 608 31.63 -16.55 25.05
CA PHE A 608 32.63 -17.05 26.00
C PHE A 608 32.27 -16.59 27.42
N ARG A 609 33.13 -16.90 28.40
CA ARG A 609 32.87 -16.57 29.82
C ARG A 609 32.85 -15.06 30.08
N ASN A 610 33.77 -14.32 29.46
CA ASN A 610 34.02 -12.90 29.76
C ASN A 610 33.82 -11.98 28.55
N PHE A 611 33.69 -12.54 27.35
CA PHE A 611 33.54 -11.79 26.11
C PHE A 611 32.66 -12.57 25.13
N SER A 612 32.26 -11.93 24.05
CA SER A 612 31.62 -12.60 22.92
C SER A 612 32.15 -12.07 21.59
N LEU A 613 32.18 -12.94 20.59
CA LEU A 613 32.37 -12.55 19.19
C LEU A 613 31.00 -12.62 18.51
N LYS A 614 30.68 -11.64 17.65
CA LYS A 614 29.39 -11.59 16.97
C LYS A 614 29.58 -11.38 15.49
N GLY A 615 28.80 -12.08 14.68
CA GLY A 615 28.54 -11.72 13.29
C GLY A 615 27.10 -11.23 13.17
N GLU A 616 26.86 -10.15 12.44
CA GLU A 616 25.54 -9.54 12.26
C GLU A 616 25.34 -9.17 10.80
N VAL A 617 24.15 -9.44 10.27
CA VAL A 617 23.67 -8.89 9.00
C VAL A 617 22.36 -8.18 9.30
N LYS A 618 22.20 -6.99 8.72
CA LYS A 618 21.06 -6.12 8.95
C LYS A 618 20.52 -5.57 7.64
N ALA A 619 19.20 -5.59 7.51
CA ALA A 619 18.46 -4.82 6.51
C ALA A 619 17.83 -3.61 7.21
N VAL A 620 18.04 -2.41 6.67
CA VAL A 620 17.57 -1.16 7.25
C VAL A 620 16.72 -0.43 6.23
N TYR A 621 15.43 -0.29 6.54
CA TYR A 621 14.50 0.54 5.78
C TYR A 621 14.41 1.92 6.41
N THR A 622 14.36 2.97 5.60
CA THR A 622 14.40 4.35 6.10
C THR A 622 13.12 5.11 5.80
N SER A 623 12.97 6.29 6.41
CA SER A 623 11.86 7.20 6.15
C SER A 623 12.19 8.25 5.09
N THR A 624 13.22 8.04 4.27
CA THR A 624 13.68 9.01 3.27
C THR A 624 14.10 8.31 1.98
N ASP A 625 13.83 8.96 0.87
CA ASP A 625 14.19 8.68 -0.52
C ASP A 625 15.41 9.51 -1.00
N TYR A 626 16.20 10.03 -0.05
CA TYR A 626 17.32 10.93 -0.33
C TYR A 626 18.67 10.37 0.13
N LEU A 627 18.77 9.06 0.41
CA LEU A 627 20.08 8.45 0.65
C LEU A 627 20.93 8.45 -0.62
N ASP A 628 20.34 8.37 -1.80
CA ASP A 628 21.02 8.50 -3.09
C ASP A 628 20.75 9.83 -3.80
N ASP A 629 19.88 10.65 -3.20
CA ASP A 629 19.36 11.92 -3.73
C ASP A 629 18.47 11.70 -4.98
N PHE A 630 17.65 10.65 -5.01
CA PHE A 630 16.89 10.20 -6.19
C PHE A 630 15.36 10.02 -6.01
N GLY A 631 14.71 10.85 -5.19
CA GLY A 631 13.24 10.96 -5.13
C GLY A 631 12.47 11.29 -6.44
N PRO A 632 11.12 11.31 -6.38
CA PRO A 632 10.22 11.34 -7.54
C PRO A 632 10.13 12.68 -8.26
N GLY A 633 10.93 13.69 -7.88
CA GLY A 633 10.92 15.01 -8.51
C GLY A 633 11.36 15.00 -9.97
N LEU A 634 11.20 16.15 -10.63
CA LEU A 634 11.73 16.36 -11.98
C LEU A 634 13.25 16.42 -11.95
N TRP A 635 13.88 15.85 -12.97
CA TRP A 635 15.31 16.03 -13.21
C TRP A 635 15.67 17.53 -13.26
N TYR A 636 16.50 17.96 -12.30
CA TYR A 636 16.95 19.35 -12.15
C TYR A 636 15.81 20.37 -12.02
N GLY A 637 14.64 19.94 -11.52
CA GLY A 637 13.47 20.80 -11.39
C GLY A 637 12.89 21.25 -12.74
N GLY A 638 13.18 20.52 -13.82
CA GLY A 638 12.77 20.83 -15.18
C GLY A 638 13.62 21.89 -15.89
N ASP A 639 14.54 22.56 -15.16
CA ASP A 639 15.42 23.59 -15.72
C ASP A 639 16.85 23.43 -15.18
N ILE A 640 17.68 22.77 -15.99
CA ILE A 640 19.10 22.52 -15.69
C ILE A 640 19.92 23.80 -15.55
N GLU A 641 19.58 24.86 -16.29
CA GLU A 641 20.32 26.13 -16.22
C GLU A 641 19.91 26.92 -14.97
N ALA A 642 18.62 26.90 -14.61
CA ALA A 642 18.16 27.45 -13.33
C ALA A 642 18.76 26.70 -12.14
N MET A 643 18.85 25.37 -12.19
CA MET A 643 19.54 24.58 -11.17
C MET A 643 21.01 25.02 -11.04
N ARG A 644 21.75 25.10 -12.15
CA ARG A 644 23.16 25.55 -12.15
C ARG A 644 23.33 26.97 -11.63
N ALA A 645 22.39 27.86 -11.93
CA ALA A 645 22.43 29.25 -11.47
C ALA A 645 22.12 29.41 -9.96
N ASN A 646 21.33 28.49 -9.39
CA ASN A 646 20.85 28.57 -8.00
C ASN A 646 21.44 27.52 -7.05
N GLN A 647 22.36 26.68 -7.53
CA GLN A 647 23.10 25.71 -6.72
C GLN A 647 23.88 26.38 -5.56
N GLN A 648 24.05 25.66 -4.45
CA GLN A 648 24.72 26.13 -3.23
C GLN A 648 25.94 25.28 -2.84
N VAL A 649 26.52 24.56 -3.80
CA VAL A 649 27.69 23.66 -3.65
C VAL A 649 29.02 24.43 -3.61
N GLY A 650 28.99 25.75 -3.79
CA GLY A 650 30.15 26.63 -3.78
C GLY A 650 30.55 27.11 -5.18
N GLU A 651 31.75 27.69 -5.30
CA GLU A 651 32.28 28.13 -6.59
C GLU A 651 32.74 26.92 -7.42
N LEU A 652 31.90 26.53 -8.39
CA LEU A 652 32.19 25.48 -9.34
C LEU A 652 32.52 26.08 -10.70
N SER A 653 33.53 25.56 -11.38
CA SER A 653 33.78 25.90 -12.78
C SER A 653 32.65 25.37 -13.67
N ASN A 654 32.43 26.02 -14.82
CA ASN A 654 31.46 25.53 -15.82
C ASN A 654 31.72 24.07 -16.23
N ARG A 655 32.99 23.64 -16.21
CA ARG A 655 33.36 22.26 -16.51
C ARG A 655 32.89 21.28 -15.42
N GLU A 656 32.94 21.68 -14.16
CA GLU A 656 32.47 20.87 -13.03
C GLU A 656 30.95 20.81 -12.99
N LEU A 657 30.25 21.95 -13.13
CA LEU A 657 28.79 21.99 -13.24
C LEU A 657 28.28 21.15 -14.41
N TYR A 658 28.97 21.24 -15.55
CA TYR A 658 28.67 20.39 -16.69
C TYR A 658 28.97 18.92 -16.34
N GLY A 659 30.10 18.59 -15.73
CA GLY A 659 30.41 17.21 -15.30
C GLY A 659 29.36 16.59 -14.35
N ILE A 660 28.76 17.38 -13.45
CA ILE A 660 27.71 16.94 -12.52
C ILE A 660 26.39 16.61 -13.26
N THR A 661 26.16 17.25 -14.42
CA THR A 661 24.84 17.28 -15.08
C THR A 661 24.81 16.69 -16.50
N LYS A 662 25.97 16.48 -17.13
CA LYS A 662 26.16 16.22 -18.58
C LYS A 662 25.67 14.86 -19.08
N GLU A 663 25.52 13.88 -18.20
CA GLU A 663 25.42 12.49 -18.64
C GLU A 663 24.00 11.91 -18.63
N VAL A 664 23.01 12.72 -18.26
CA VAL A 664 21.60 12.36 -18.32
C VAL A 664 20.99 13.13 -19.48
N LYS A 665 20.84 12.48 -20.63
CA LYS A 665 20.12 13.09 -21.76
C LYS A 665 18.64 13.10 -21.41
N LEU A 666 18.12 14.23 -20.93
CA LEU A 666 16.71 14.39 -20.69
C LEU A 666 15.96 14.28 -22.02
N PRO A 667 15.09 13.28 -22.21
CA PRO A 667 14.28 13.14 -23.41
C PRO A 667 13.31 14.32 -23.58
N ARG A 668 12.88 14.91 -22.44
CA ARG A 668 11.98 16.08 -22.32
C ARG A 668 12.27 16.85 -21.02
N GLU A 669 11.85 18.12 -20.93
CA GLU A 669 11.98 18.97 -19.73
C GLU A 669 11.20 18.41 -18.52
N ASN A 670 10.16 17.62 -18.76
CA ASN A 670 9.35 16.98 -17.72
C ASN A 670 9.66 15.48 -17.55
N THR A 671 10.92 15.15 -17.31
CA THR A 671 11.28 13.76 -16.98
C THR A 671 11.38 13.63 -15.46
N PHE A 672 10.63 12.71 -14.88
CA PHE A 672 10.72 12.32 -13.48
C PHE A 672 11.88 11.36 -13.26
N ARG A 673 12.47 11.40 -12.07
CA ARG A 673 13.63 10.57 -11.73
C ARG A 673 13.21 9.16 -11.31
N SER A 674 12.18 9.05 -10.48
CA SER A 674 11.64 7.80 -9.95
C SER A 674 10.10 7.77 -10.01
N THR A 675 9.52 6.57 -10.02
CA THR A 675 8.06 6.33 -9.87
C THR A 675 7.66 5.85 -8.49
N ASP A 676 8.54 5.15 -7.80
CA ASP A 676 8.23 4.56 -6.52
C ASP A 676 8.59 5.55 -5.43
N GLY A 677 7.59 6.13 -4.76
CA GLY A 677 7.78 6.81 -3.48
C GLY A 677 8.26 5.87 -2.35
N LEU A 678 8.92 4.76 -2.69
CA LEU A 678 9.53 3.84 -1.74
C LEU A 678 10.78 4.51 -1.20
N ASN A 679 10.82 4.66 0.12
CA ASN A 679 12.01 5.18 0.77
C ASN A 679 13.20 4.23 0.56
N ASP A 680 14.40 4.82 0.56
CA ASP A 680 15.64 4.07 0.44
C ASP A 680 15.82 3.06 1.59
N TRP A 681 16.48 1.96 1.26
CA TRP A 681 16.99 1.00 2.22
C TRP A 681 18.46 0.70 1.98
N TYR A 682 19.09 0.11 2.99
CA TYR A 682 20.48 -0.32 2.91
C TYR A 682 20.73 -1.55 3.76
N PHE A 683 21.83 -2.25 3.46
CA PHE A 683 22.27 -3.42 4.21
C PHE A 683 23.55 -3.12 4.97
N GLN A 684 23.72 -3.78 6.11
CA GLN A 684 24.96 -3.78 6.87
C GLN A 684 25.38 -5.22 7.17
N ALA A 685 26.69 -5.46 7.19
CA ALA A 685 27.25 -6.72 7.66
C ALA A 685 28.44 -6.41 8.58
N HIS A 686 28.40 -6.92 9.82
CA HIS A 686 29.40 -6.60 10.83
C HIS A 686 29.98 -7.85 11.49
N LEU A 687 31.23 -7.71 11.89
CA LEU A 687 31.85 -8.51 12.93
C LEU A 687 32.06 -7.65 14.16
N GLY A 688 31.83 -8.21 15.33
CA GLY A 688 31.91 -7.50 16.59
C GLY A 688 32.56 -8.30 17.70
N LEU A 689 33.09 -7.55 18.67
CA LEU A 689 33.64 -8.05 19.91
C LEU A 689 32.95 -7.32 21.05
N SER A 690 32.41 -8.04 22.04
CA SER A 690 31.89 -7.47 23.28
C SER A 690 32.55 -8.03 24.52
N TYR A 691 32.52 -7.24 25.57
CA TYR A 691 32.95 -7.61 26.92
C TYR A 691 31.79 -7.47 27.90
N PHE A 692 31.70 -8.39 28.86
CA PHE A 692 30.68 -8.35 29.92
C PHE A 692 31.11 -7.43 31.05
N LEU A 693 30.25 -6.47 31.42
CA LEU A 693 30.57 -5.52 32.49
C LEU A 693 30.47 -6.14 33.90
N ASP A 694 29.78 -7.27 34.03
CA ASP A 694 29.61 -7.96 35.31
C ASP A 694 30.78 -8.91 35.61
N LYS A 695 31.23 -8.93 36.87
CA LYS A 695 32.27 -9.87 37.33
C LYS A 695 31.79 -11.32 37.12
N PRO A 696 32.63 -12.24 36.64
CA PRO A 696 32.27 -13.66 36.59
C PRO A 696 31.91 -14.11 38.00
N ARG A 697 30.70 -14.64 38.21
CA ARG A 697 30.33 -15.26 39.49
C ARG A 697 31.38 -16.32 39.81
N GLU A 698 32.08 -16.14 40.93
CA GLU A 698 33.00 -17.15 41.46
C GLU A 698 32.27 -18.48 41.53
N LYS A 699 32.96 -19.58 41.19
CA LYS A 699 32.44 -20.92 41.45
C LYS A 699 32.00 -20.96 42.92
N PRO A 700 30.79 -21.44 43.26
CA PRO A 700 30.49 -21.77 44.63
C PRO A 700 31.59 -22.70 45.13
N LYS A 701 32.28 -22.31 46.21
CA LYS A 701 33.20 -23.20 46.91
C LYS A 701 32.38 -24.42 47.30
N VAL A 702 32.62 -25.55 46.62
CA VAL A 702 32.15 -26.85 47.07
C VAL A 702 32.82 -27.05 48.44
N PRO A 703 32.06 -27.21 49.54
CA PRO A 703 32.66 -27.61 50.80
C PRO A 703 33.40 -28.93 50.55
N SER A 704 34.69 -28.96 50.82
CA SER A 704 35.44 -30.22 50.87
C SER A 704 34.75 -31.12 51.90
N LEU A 705 34.19 -32.24 51.43
CA LEU A 705 33.88 -33.39 52.26
C LEU A 705 35.15 -34.20 52.49
#